data_AF-A0A4V0HWI7-F1
#
_entry.id   AF-A0A4V0HWI7-F1
#
_cell.length_a   1.000
_cell.length_b   1.000
_cell.length_c   1.000
_cell.angle_alpha   90.00
_cell.angle_beta   90.00
_cell.angle_gamma   90.00
#
_symmetry.space_group_name_H-M   'P 1'
#
loop_
_entity.id
_entity.type
_entity.pdbx_description
1 polymer ?
#
loop_
_entity_poly.entity_id
_entity_poly.type
_entity_poly.pdbx_seq_one_letter_code
_entity_poly.pdbx_strand_id
1 'polypeptide(L)'
;MNPTNEPIKESEFVLRRLGESFTQFRADLWESVPQWLLAVAVLAVVARYGYGRYRAKAHPHAKPDGTQFWLGWGAILAVTALVLVTLVQFYRADASQLKGGGAAAAQLSALGQSNAQHWYVFIGAVFAAGSVFVAWMYVRDARTVKWYWAALLATSRICVYAILCFVFLLPARQTWERTEKRSRVVVLVDISPSLTRVSDDISRKGTKQKTRMDTLIELLSDKDVALVQKLLEQNPVAVYPFGTRLDENARVIERDETPWGPAEWRALAEYDFRPLITKGLDAKDLEAVRNTSTPVEWSGPKPTPGIEKPEPANWAEWAAKWVEHRTKWAAKKAAFDTEKGGTVPFPETLVNGISEAGNKTLADNLEKLEKRVDVAKSIALGTNVPDSVAAAINRESPNMVQGVIVFSDMRSNLGSDSSYRELRAAAAQAKVPVFMVAVGEDRQTTSISITDVQTDDVASPDEGFKVSVEADGTNLAGKSVAVELDLFPPGSDPKTAKPAFTLKDNRPDKTKGSFTPYTLTFAPGDPPHGQVEFVVDPARLAADPDPDARALTTESKDAAIKKPVLREGPWTVRARIPRDENEVFPDEFHVRERPGIQVIQKKIRVLLMAGAPSREFQFARTFLNREVAENRAALTVLVQNEAGTTGKLTPNPTEKLIARFPNKLDLASKDPDPEQKPYNLNEYDVILAFDPDWTEVTQQQADDLKVWVERQGGGLVLVADRINTYQLARVEPNSRLSPVLDVLPVLPDDVIAVKIKAIPKTPRRLYLHPLPGSDLLKIDDPAVVEEKKDGKEPENDPVAGWERFFTDRKTYAENKDFKVEFFPRRGFFSCYPVKDVKPGAHVLAEFADLDDRGEKVLRPYIVVSNPAAGFRTAYMGSGEIYRMYAFDREYYERYWAKLIKYMAAKRNVKASRGRVITNKEVISTNPIRVTAQLLSTTSKPYPPGAIDPKFKILRVSPNGEKKEEGPFPLTASGAEGYFRGQVAADPKLFPPGDYEYFAVVDVPDSTGETVRSAFRVLKSDLEMDVTKPDLAALLQMASPLDALQERVPERVRSAFAAGLPKEGAATKLAFKLSDKALIKMIPECFKTDTRRYDHRGPVEDLWDEKVALFDIDSPAAQEQLKKWGFRDRADKNERAATPLSDFVTRGPRVFRTSAQDTPPLDAAGQPVAARAANSQIAVSWVLFVLVTWLGFEWLCRKLLRLA
;
A
#
# COMPACT_ATOMS: atom_id res chain seq x y z
N MET A 1 -20.08 -3.46 -36.60
CA MET A 1 -21.25 -2.67 -36.13
C MET A 1 -20.68 -1.43 -35.47
N ASN A 2 -21.14 -0.23 -35.86
CA ASN A 2 -20.55 1.04 -35.41
C ASN A 2 -20.74 1.26 -33.90
N PRO A 3 -19.74 1.83 -33.20
CA PRO A 3 -19.70 2.02 -31.74
C PRO A 3 -20.38 3.31 -31.25
N THR A 4 -21.08 4.01 -32.12
CA THR A 4 -21.78 5.23 -31.77
C THR A 4 -23.22 4.89 -31.39
N ASN A 5 -23.76 5.55 -30.37
CA ASN A 5 -25.21 5.77 -30.23
C ASN A 5 -25.72 6.62 -31.43
N GLU A 6 -25.26 6.31 -32.65
CA GLU A 6 -25.73 6.94 -33.86
C GLU A 6 -27.12 6.39 -34.11
N PRO A 7 -28.12 7.27 -34.20
CA PRO A 7 -29.48 6.85 -34.46
C PRO A 7 -29.50 6.09 -35.78
N ILE A 8 -29.96 4.84 -35.74
CA ILE A 8 -30.23 4.10 -36.98
C ILE A 8 -31.40 4.81 -37.64
N LYS A 9 -31.15 5.39 -38.83
CA LYS A 9 -32.17 6.07 -39.63
C LYS A 9 -32.91 5.05 -40.47
N GLU A 10 -34.08 4.64 -40.02
CA GLU A 10 -35.03 3.84 -40.80
C GLU A 10 -36.06 4.77 -41.46
N SER A 11 -36.60 4.37 -42.61
CA SER A 11 -37.63 5.16 -43.30
C SER A 11 -38.79 4.28 -43.72
N GLU A 12 -40.01 4.71 -43.41
CA GLU A 12 -41.24 3.98 -43.66
C GLU A 12 -42.16 4.77 -44.59
N PHE A 13 -42.96 4.07 -45.40
CA PHE A 13 -43.96 4.67 -46.27
C PHE A 13 -45.24 4.95 -45.48
N VAL A 14 -45.71 6.20 -45.47
CA VAL A 14 -46.88 6.62 -44.70
C VAL A 14 -47.82 7.45 -45.57
N LEU A 15 -49.13 7.31 -45.37
CA LEU A 15 -50.13 8.16 -46.03
C LEU A 15 -50.45 9.34 -45.10
N ARG A 16 -49.95 10.54 -45.45
CA ARG A 16 -49.94 11.72 -44.56
C ARG A 16 -51.34 12.11 -44.10
N ARG A 17 -52.33 12.09 -45.00
CA ARG A 17 -53.73 12.46 -44.65
C ARG A 17 -54.36 11.55 -43.60
N LEU A 18 -53.95 10.28 -43.49
CA LEU A 18 -54.49 9.38 -42.46
C LEU A 18 -54.08 9.81 -41.04
N GLY A 19 -52.98 10.55 -40.91
CA GLY A 19 -52.52 11.16 -39.67
C GLY A 19 -53.17 12.51 -39.34
N GLU A 20 -53.86 13.13 -40.30
CA GLU A 20 -54.54 14.43 -40.11
C GLU A 20 -55.92 14.25 -39.48
N SER A 21 -56.34 15.19 -38.64
CA SER A 21 -57.65 15.15 -37.99
C SER A 21 -58.79 15.23 -39.02
N PHE A 22 -59.54 14.15 -39.18
CA PHE A 22 -60.67 14.11 -40.12
C PHE A 22 -61.77 15.12 -39.73
N THR A 23 -61.95 15.36 -38.43
CA THR A 23 -62.95 16.33 -37.94
C THR A 23 -62.56 17.76 -38.32
N GLN A 24 -61.27 18.09 -38.31
CA GLN A 24 -60.76 19.39 -38.73
C GLN A 24 -60.90 19.55 -40.25
N PHE A 25 -60.48 18.55 -41.04
CA PHE A 25 -60.66 18.55 -42.49
C PHE A 25 -62.12 18.82 -42.90
N ARG A 26 -63.07 18.15 -42.25
CA ARG A 26 -64.50 18.34 -42.51
C ARG A 26 -64.96 19.77 -42.19
N ALA A 27 -64.45 20.36 -41.10
CA ALA A 27 -64.76 21.73 -40.71
C ALA A 27 -64.19 22.73 -41.73
N ASP A 28 -62.90 22.59 -42.06
CA ASP A 28 -62.20 23.47 -43.02
C ASP A 28 -62.82 23.39 -44.42
N LEU A 29 -63.25 22.20 -44.85
CA LEU A 29 -63.98 22.00 -46.11
C LEU A 29 -65.31 22.77 -46.12
N TRP A 30 -66.03 22.78 -45.00
CA TRP A 30 -67.30 23.48 -44.87
C TRP A 30 -67.10 25.00 -44.80
N GLU A 31 -66.10 25.47 -44.08
CA GLU A 31 -65.74 26.89 -43.99
C GLU A 31 -65.26 27.47 -45.32
N SER A 32 -64.63 26.62 -46.16
CA SER A 32 -64.18 27.00 -47.50
C SER A 32 -65.32 27.18 -48.51
N VAL A 33 -66.57 26.88 -48.15
CA VAL A 33 -67.74 27.07 -49.03
C VAL A 33 -68.20 28.53 -49.00
N PRO A 34 -68.03 29.32 -50.07
CA PRO A 34 -68.55 30.67 -50.14
C PRO A 34 -70.08 30.65 -50.15
N GLN A 35 -70.69 30.97 -49.01
CA GLN A 35 -72.14 30.88 -48.79
C GLN A 35 -72.97 31.70 -49.81
N TRP A 36 -72.43 32.84 -50.26
CA TRP A 36 -73.07 33.67 -51.29
C TRP A 36 -73.11 32.98 -52.66
N LEU A 37 -72.03 32.29 -53.05
CA LEU A 37 -71.95 31.51 -54.30
C LEU A 37 -72.82 30.25 -54.22
N LEU A 38 -72.92 29.64 -53.03
CA LEU A 38 -73.82 28.51 -52.77
C LEU A 38 -75.28 28.93 -52.99
N ALA A 39 -75.68 30.08 -52.45
CA ALA A 39 -77.01 30.65 -52.68
C ALA A 39 -77.27 30.91 -54.18
N VAL A 40 -76.30 31.49 -54.90
CA VAL A 40 -76.41 31.73 -56.36
C VAL A 40 -76.53 30.42 -57.14
N ALA A 41 -75.74 29.40 -56.82
CA ALA A 41 -75.79 28.10 -57.49
C ALA A 41 -77.11 27.37 -57.22
N VAL A 42 -77.59 27.38 -55.97
CA VAL A 42 -78.89 26.79 -55.61
C VAL A 42 -80.02 27.51 -56.34
N LEU A 43 -80.03 28.85 -56.37
CA LEU A 43 -81.01 29.63 -57.12
C LEU A 43 -80.97 29.33 -58.61
N ALA A 44 -79.79 29.20 -59.22
CA ALA A 44 -79.65 28.86 -60.63
C ALA A 44 -80.16 27.45 -60.96
N VAL A 45 -79.91 26.47 -60.09
CA VAL A 45 -80.42 25.09 -60.25
C VAL A 45 -81.93 25.03 -60.04
N VAL A 46 -82.46 25.71 -59.02
CA VAL A 46 -83.90 25.81 -58.77
C VAL A 46 -84.60 26.55 -59.91
N ALA A 47 -84.03 27.63 -60.43
CA ALA A 47 -84.55 28.33 -61.61
C ALA A 47 -84.57 27.41 -62.83
N ARG A 48 -83.49 26.66 -63.09
CA ARG A 48 -83.42 25.66 -64.17
C ARG A 48 -84.51 24.59 -64.01
N TYR A 49 -84.63 23.99 -62.83
CA TYR A 49 -85.54 22.87 -62.60
C TYR A 49 -87.00 23.33 -62.54
N GLY A 50 -87.25 24.45 -61.86
CA GLY A 50 -88.55 25.11 -61.75
C GLY A 50 -89.08 25.55 -63.11
N TYR A 51 -88.26 26.24 -63.91
CA TYR A 51 -88.61 26.62 -65.28
C TYR A 51 -88.82 25.39 -66.17
N GLY A 52 -87.96 24.37 -66.04
CA GLY A 52 -88.11 23.10 -66.74
C GLY A 52 -89.44 22.39 -66.42
N ARG A 53 -89.84 22.35 -65.14
CA ARG A 53 -91.11 21.73 -64.68
C ARG A 53 -92.33 22.55 -65.07
N TYR A 54 -92.29 23.87 -64.87
CA TYR A 54 -93.33 24.80 -65.30
C TYR A 54 -93.60 24.62 -66.79
N ARG A 55 -92.54 24.58 -67.58
CA ARG A 55 -92.64 24.48 -69.02
C ARG A 55 -93.04 23.10 -69.51
N ALA A 56 -92.55 22.03 -68.89
CA ALA A 56 -93.00 20.67 -69.20
C ALA A 56 -94.51 20.48 -68.92
N LYS A 57 -95.06 21.19 -67.94
CA LYS A 57 -96.51 21.26 -67.69
C LYS A 57 -97.25 22.16 -68.69
N ALA A 58 -96.69 23.32 -69.01
CA ALA A 58 -97.33 24.28 -69.92
C ALA A 58 -97.29 23.84 -71.41
N HIS A 59 -96.25 23.10 -71.82
CA HIS A 59 -95.99 22.69 -73.21
C HIS A 59 -95.35 21.29 -73.29
N PRO A 60 -96.13 20.20 -73.18
CA PRO A 60 -95.63 18.83 -73.05
C PRO A 60 -94.91 18.24 -74.27
N HIS A 61 -95.01 18.86 -75.46
CA HIS A 61 -94.41 18.36 -76.71
C HIS A 61 -93.45 19.34 -77.41
N ALA A 62 -93.08 20.45 -76.77
CA ALA A 62 -92.20 21.47 -77.38
C ALA A 62 -90.70 21.15 -77.17
N LYS A 63 -89.87 21.42 -78.20
CA LYS A 63 -88.40 21.37 -78.07
C LYS A 63 -87.91 22.42 -77.06
N PRO A 64 -86.74 22.21 -76.40
CA PRO A 64 -86.16 23.19 -75.49
C PRO A 64 -85.94 24.53 -76.21
N ASP A 65 -86.49 25.62 -75.69
CA ASP A 65 -86.17 27.00 -76.15
C ASP A 65 -84.84 27.47 -75.52
N GLY A 66 -84.21 28.45 -76.16
CA GLY A 66 -82.96 29.07 -75.75
C GLY A 66 -82.94 29.47 -74.28
N THR A 67 -84.06 29.88 -73.69
CA THR A 67 -84.16 30.21 -72.26
C THR A 67 -83.82 29.01 -71.35
N GLN A 68 -84.27 27.80 -71.70
CA GLN A 68 -83.96 26.57 -70.95
C GLN A 68 -82.51 26.14 -71.13
N PHE A 69 -81.93 26.42 -72.31
CA PHE A 69 -80.53 26.18 -72.60
C PHE A 69 -79.63 27.15 -71.80
N TRP A 70 -79.94 28.45 -71.78
CA TRP A 70 -79.17 29.47 -71.05
C TRP A 70 -79.29 29.33 -69.53
N LEU A 71 -80.48 29.05 -68.97
CA LEU A 71 -80.62 28.68 -67.56
C LEU A 71 -79.87 27.38 -67.25
N GLY A 72 -79.82 26.48 -68.23
CA GLY A 72 -79.06 25.26 -68.13
C GLY A 72 -77.55 25.48 -67.98
N TRP A 73 -76.98 26.32 -68.84
CA TRP A 73 -75.58 26.73 -68.77
C TRP A 73 -75.27 27.63 -67.58
N GLY A 74 -76.17 28.53 -67.22
CA GLY A 74 -76.05 29.38 -66.03
C GLY A 74 -75.95 28.55 -64.75
N ALA A 75 -76.78 27.51 -64.61
CA ALA A 75 -76.69 26.58 -63.50
C ALA A 75 -75.37 25.79 -63.49
N ILE A 76 -74.91 25.32 -64.65
CA ILE A 76 -73.62 24.62 -64.76
C ILE A 76 -72.47 25.55 -64.38
N LEU A 77 -72.43 26.77 -64.91
CA LEU A 77 -71.38 27.75 -64.63
C LEU A 77 -71.39 28.17 -63.15
N ALA A 78 -72.57 28.40 -62.56
CA ALA A 78 -72.68 28.76 -61.15
C ALA A 78 -72.22 27.63 -60.21
N VAL A 79 -72.60 26.38 -60.49
CA VAL A 79 -72.14 25.20 -59.72
C VAL A 79 -70.63 24.99 -59.93
N THR A 80 -70.13 25.16 -61.16
CA THR A 80 -68.70 25.00 -61.45
C THR A 80 -67.89 26.10 -60.77
N ALA A 81 -68.37 27.34 -60.77
CA ALA A 81 -67.74 28.45 -60.06
C ALA A 81 -67.75 28.23 -58.54
N LEU A 82 -68.87 27.76 -57.97
CA LEU A 82 -68.94 27.37 -56.56
C LEU A 82 -67.90 26.31 -56.22
N VAL A 83 -67.84 25.21 -57.00
CA VAL A 83 -66.89 24.12 -56.76
C VAL A 83 -65.44 24.60 -56.90
N LEU A 84 -65.11 25.36 -57.97
CA LEU A 84 -63.77 25.88 -58.19
C LEU A 84 -63.32 26.84 -57.10
N VAL A 85 -64.18 27.79 -56.70
CA VAL A 85 -63.84 28.75 -55.63
C VAL A 85 -63.72 28.04 -54.29
N THR A 86 -64.60 27.08 -53.98
CA THR A 86 -64.52 26.25 -52.77
C THR A 86 -63.22 25.48 -52.74
N LEU A 87 -62.84 24.82 -53.84
CA LEU A 87 -61.59 24.09 -53.93
C LEU A 87 -60.38 25.02 -53.80
N VAL A 88 -60.38 26.19 -54.46
CA VAL A 88 -59.26 27.15 -54.35
C VAL A 88 -59.12 27.70 -52.93
N GLN A 89 -60.23 28.01 -52.25
CA GLN A 89 -60.18 28.46 -50.84
C GLN A 89 -59.73 27.34 -49.92
N PHE A 90 -60.28 26.14 -50.10
CA PHE A 90 -59.90 24.95 -49.35
C PHE A 90 -58.42 24.65 -49.53
N TYR A 91 -57.92 24.56 -50.77
CA TYR A 91 -56.50 24.31 -51.03
C TYR A 91 -55.58 25.42 -50.52
N ARG A 92 -56.03 26.69 -50.48
CA ARG A 92 -55.25 27.78 -49.87
C ARG A 92 -55.15 27.65 -48.35
N ALA A 93 -56.22 27.22 -47.70
CA ALA A 93 -56.24 26.96 -46.25
C ALA A 93 -55.47 25.67 -45.89
N ASP A 94 -55.64 24.61 -46.68
CA ASP A 94 -54.90 23.34 -46.55
C ASP A 94 -53.39 23.57 -46.77
N ALA A 95 -53.01 24.35 -47.78
CA ALA A 95 -51.61 24.70 -48.05
C ALA A 95 -50.97 25.60 -46.98
N SER A 96 -51.73 26.42 -46.26
CA SER A 96 -51.18 27.24 -45.17
C SER A 96 -50.95 26.41 -43.91
N GLN A 97 -51.79 25.40 -43.64
CA GLN A 97 -51.55 24.41 -42.58
C GLN A 97 -50.33 23.53 -42.88
N LEU A 98 -50.11 23.16 -44.16
CA LEU A 98 -48.95 22.37 -44.59
C LEU A 98 -47.60 23.07 -44.41
N LYS A 99 -47.56 24.43 -44.44
CA LYS A 99 -46.33 25.24 -44.25
C LYS A 99 -45.97 25.51 -42.78
N GLY A 100 -46.86 25.27 -41.83
CA GLY A 100 -46.64 25.48 -40.39
C GLY A 100 -45.88 24.34 -39.69
N GLY A 101 -44.86 23.77 -40.33
CA GLY A 101 -44.27 22.45 -40.02
C GLY A 101 -43.51 22.29 -38.69
N GLY A 102 -43.60 23.21 -37.73
CA GLY A 102 -42.82 23.14 -36.48
C GLY A 102 -43.58 22.60 -35.26
N ALA A 103 -44.88 22.86 -35.14
CA ALA A 103 -45.58 22.73 -33.85
C ALA A 103 -46.67 21.65 -33.78
N ALA A 104 -47.16 21.14 -34.92
CA ALA A 104 -48.30 20.20 -34.94
C ALA A 104 -47.93 18.73 -34.74
N ALA A 105 -46.65 18.35 -34.89
CA ALA A 105 -46.22 16.95 -34.80
C ALA A 105 -46.41 16.32 -33.40
N ALA A 106 -46.42 17.14 -32.33
CA ALA A 106 -46.64 16.67 -30.97
C ALA A 106 -48.09 16.20 -30.71
N GLN A 107 -49.08 16.69 -31.49
CA GLN A 107 -50.50 16.39 -31.29
C GLN A 107 -50.98 15.15 -32.08
N LEU A 108 -50.18 14.64 -33.03
CA LEU A 108 -50.52 13.49 -33.88
C LEU A 108 -50.50 12.13 -33.17
N SER A 109 -49.90 12.02 -31.98
CA SER A 109 -49.88 10.75 -31.22
C SER A 109 -51.17 10.47 -30.45
N ALA A 110 -52.09 11.43 -30.36
CA ALA A 110 -53.34 11.34 -29.61
C ALA A 110 -54.57 10.94 -30.46
N LEU A 111 -54.46 10.94 -31.79
CA LEU A 111 -55.55 10.57 -32.70
C LEU A 111 -55.50 9.06 -32.95
N GLY A 112 -56.25 8.29 -32.14
CA GLY A 112 -56.28 6.83 -32.19
C GLY A 112 -56.79 6.24 -33.52
N GLN A 113 -56.80 4.90 -33.62
CA GLN A 113 -57.23 4.12 -34.81
C GLN A 113 -58.55 4.59 -35.44
N SER A 114 -59.45 5.20 -34.68
CA SER A 114 -60.71 5.74 -35.19
C SER A 114 -60.52 6.81 -36.26
N ASN A 115 -59.49 7.66 -36.20
CA ASN A 115 -59.30 8.75 -37.17
C ASN A 115 -58.99 8.23 -38.58
N ALA A 116 -58.09 7.24 -38.70
CA ALA A 116 -57.77 6.61 -39.98
C ALA A 116 -58.99 5.91 -40.61
N GLN A 117 -59.86 5.31 -39.78
CA GLN A 117 -61.10 4.68 -40.26
C GLN A 117 -62.03 5.70 -40.95
N HIS A 118 -62.18 6.91 -40.42
CA HIS A 118 -63.03 7.94 -41.04
C HIS A 118 -62.51 8.36 -42.42
N TRP A 119 -61.20 8.49 -42.58
CA TRP A 119 -60.57 8.76 -43.87
C TRP A 119 -60.78 7.64 -44.89
N TYR A 120 -60.61 6.38 -44.48
CA TYR A 120 -60.88 5.24 -45.36
C TYR A 120 -62.34 5.17 -45.79
N VAL A 121 -63.29 5.42 -44.87
CA VAL A 121 -64.72 5.45 -45.18
C VAL A 121 -65.05 6.58 -46.16
N PHE A 122 -64.51 7.78 -45.94
CA PHE A 122 -64.74 8.94 -46.81
C PHE A 122 -64.23 8.68 -48.24
N ILE A 123 -62.98 8.22 -48.38
CA ILE A 123 -62.38 7.95 -49.69
C ILE A 123 -63.07 6.77 -50.36
N GLY A 124 -63.38 5.71 -49.61
CA GLY A 124 -64.16 4.59 -50.11
C GLY A 124 -65.51 5.02 -50.66
N ALA A 125 -66.22 5.92 -49.96
CA ALA A 125 -67.49 6.47 -50.42
C ALA A 125 -67.36 7.32 -51.68
N VAL A 126 -66.35 8.20 -51.76
CA VAL A 126 -66.08 9.04 -52.95
C VAL A 126 -65.72 8.16 -54.15
N PHE A 127 -64.84 7.17 -53.98
CA PHE A 127 -64.46 6.24 -55.03
C PHE A 127 -65.64 5.38 -55.50
N ALA A 128 -66.46 4.89 -54.58
CA ALA A 128 -67.68 4.14 -54.91
C ALA A 128 -68.67 5.00 -55.71
N ALA A 129 -68.91 6.24 -55.28
CA ALA A 129 -69.78 7.17 -56.00
C ALA A 129 -69.28 7.46 -57.43
N GLY A 130 -67.97 7.73 -57.59
CA GLY A 130 -67.34 7.92 -58.90
C GLY A 130 -67.41 6.67 -59.79
N SER A 131 -67.19 5.49 -59.22
CA SER A 131 -67.26 4.21 -59.94
C SER A 131 -68.69 3.89 -60.38
N VAL A 132 -69.68 4.11 -59.51
CA VAL A 132 -71.11 3.96 -59.86
C VAL A 132 -71.52 4.95 -60.95
N PHE A 133 -71.04 6.19 -60.90
CA PHE A 133 -71.27 7.17 -61.95
C PHE A 133 -70.69 6.73 -63.30
N VAL A 134 -69.44 6.23 -63.32
CA VAL A 134 -68.80 5.71 -64.54
C VAL A 134 -69.54 4.50 -65.08
N ALA A 135 -69.90 3.55 -64.22
CA ALA A 135 -70.68 2.38 -64.60
C ALA A 135 -72.03 2.79 -65.19
N TRP A 136 -72.76 3.70 -64.53
CA TRP A 136 -74.03 4.23 -65.03
C TRP A 136 -73.88 4.95 -66.38
N MET A 137 -72.83 5.75 -66.54
CA MET A 137 -72.54 6.48 -67.78
C MET A 137 -72.31 5.51 -68.95
N TYR A 138 -71.46 4.49 -68.76
CA TYR A 138 -71.18 3.51 -69.82
C TYR A 138 -72.32 2.52 -70.05
N VAL A 139 -73.13 2.19 -69.04
CA VAL A 139 -74.37 1.42 -69.23
C VAL A 139 -75.37 2.20 -70.10
N ARG A 140 -75.44 3.52 -69.96
CA ARG A 140 -76.29 4.39 -70.77
C ARG A 140 -75.74 4.58 -72.20
N ASP A 141 -74.42 4.67 -72.35
CA ASP A 141 -73.72 4.83 -73.63
C ASP A 141 -73.49 3.50 -74.39
N ALA A 142 -73.73 2.34 -73.78
CA ALA A 142 -73.60 1.01 -74.40
C ALA A 142 -74.54 0.75 -75.59
N ARG A 143 -75.38 1.71 -75.97
CA ARG A 143 -76.23 1.64 -77.19
C ARG A 143 -75.48 1.97 -78.47
N THR A 144 -74.28 2.56 -78.39
CA THR A 144 -73.48 2.97 -79.57
C THR A 144 -72.16 2.21 -79.72
N VAL A 145 -71.63 1.61 -78.65
CA VAL A 145 -70.31 0.93 -78.64
C VAL A 145 -70.44 -0.49 -78.07
N LYS A 146 -69.72 -1.46 -78.64
CA LYS A 146 -69.73 -2.87 -78.18
C LYS A 146 -69.23 -3.01 -76.73
N TRP A 147 -69.83 -3.93 -75.98
CA TRP A 147 -69.67 -4.05 -74.52
C TRP A 147 -68.22 -4.20 -74.03
N TYR A 148 -67.34 -4.86 -74.78
CA TYR A 148 -65.94 -5.05 -74.40
C TYR A 148 -65.12 -3.75 -74.49
N TRP A 149 -65.41 -2.87 -75.45
CA TRP A 149 -64.80 -1.53 -75.52
C TRP A 149 -65.33 -0.61 -74.42
N ALA A 150 -66.63 -0.67 -74.13
CA ALA A 150 -67.23 0.07 -73.02
C ALA A 150 -66.66 -0.38 -71.66
N ALA A 151 -66.48 -1.69 -71.44
CA ALA A 151 -65.88 -2.23 -70.22
C ALA A 151 -64.42 -1.83 -70.06
N LEU A 152 -63.63 -1.87 -71.14
CA LEU A 152 -62.23 -1.43 -71.11
C LEU A 152 -62.11 0.05 -70.74
N LEU A 153 -62.92 0.93 -71.36
CA LEU A 153 -62.93 2.36 -71.07
C LEU A 153 -63.50 2.70 -69.68
N ALA A 154 -64.50 1.95 -69.20
CA ALA A 154 -65.03 2.09 -67.85
C ALA A 154 -63.98 1.70 -66.81
N THR A 155 -63.31 0.57 -67.00
CA THR A 155 -62.23 0.09 -66.10
C THR A 155 -61.08 1.09 -66.07
N SER A 156 -60.71 1.61 -67.23
CA SER A 156 -59.61 2.57 -67.37
C SER A 156 -59.90 3.89 -66.63
N ARG A 157 -61.14 4.39 -66.68
CA ARG A 157 -61.59 5.55 -65.88
C ARG A 157 -61.71 5.26 -64.38
N ILE A 158 -62.17 4.07 -63.99
CA ILE A 158 -62.18 3.65 -62.58
C ILE A 158 -60.75 3.59 -62.03
N CYS A 159 -59.79 3.09 -62.81
CA CYS A 159 -58.37 3.12 -62.44
C CYS A 159 -57.86 4.56 -62.21
N VAL A 160 -58.25 5.52 -63.04
CA VAL A 160 -57.89 6.94 -62.84
C VAL A 160 -58.47 7.47 -61.53
N TYR A 161 -59.73 7.17 -61.20
CA TYR A 161 -60.31 7.57 -59.91
C TYR A 161 -59.62 6.90 -58.72
N ALA A 162 -59.19 5.65 -58.85
CA ALA A 162 -58.40 4.98 -57.82
C ALA A 162 -57.05 5.68 -57.61
N ILE A 163 -56.37 6.06 -58.70
CA ILE A 163 -55.12 6.82 -58.66
C ILE A 163 -55.34 8.19 -58.00
N LEU A 164 -56.40 8.92 -58.37
CA LEU A 164 -56.70 10.22 -57.76
C LEU A 164 -57.02 10.11 -56.26
N CYS A 165 -57.75 9.07 -55.84
CA CYS A 165 -57.99 8.78 -54.42
C CYS A 165 -56.70 8.46 -53.66
N PHE A 166 -55.77 7.73 -54.29
CA PHE A 166 -54.45 7.44 -53.72
C PHE A 166 -53.57 8.69 -53.65
N VAL A 167 -53.56 9.53 -54.69
CA VAL A 167 -52.88 10.83 -54.72
C VAL A 167 -53.39 11.74 -53.61
N PHE A 168 -54.70 11.78 -53.42
CA PHE A 168 -55.34 12.60 -52.39
C PHE A 168 -54.93 12.22 -50.96
N LEU A 169 -54.51 10.97 -50.73
CA LEU A 169 -54.00 10.51 -49.43
C LEU A 169 -52.59 11.02 -49.09
N LEU A 170 -51.94 11.73 -50.01
CA LEU A 170 -50.60 12.30 -49.86
C LEU A 170 -49.60 11.27 -49.32
N PRO A 171 -49.22 10.24 -50.12
CA PRO A 171 -48.12 9.37 -49.75
C PRO A 171 -46.85 10.17 -49.46
N ALA A 172 -46.20 9.83 -48.35
CA ALA A 172 -45.05 10.52 -47.78
C ALA A 172 -44.06 9.49 -47.19
N ARG A 173 -42.83 9.92 -46.92
CA ARG A 173 -41.80 9.08 -46.28
C ARG A 173 -41.54 9.60 -44.87
N GLN A 174 -41.70 8.75 -43.86
CA GLN A 174 -41.44 9.10 -42.48
C GLN A 174 -40.10 8.53 -42.04
N THR A 175 -39.22 9.38 -41.51
CA THR A 175 -37.93 8.95 -40.96
C THR A 175 -38.06 8.63 -39.47
N TRP A 176 -37.36 7.59 -39.02
CA TRP A 176 -37.27 7.18 -37.63
C TRP A 176 -35.81 7.17 -37.20
N GLU A 177 -35.50 7.85 -36.10
CA GLU A 177 -34.19 7.79 -35.44
C GLU A 177 -34.29 6.81 -34.26
N ARG A 178 -33.73 5.60 -34.46
CA ARG A 178 -33.71 4.57 -33.43
C ARG A 178 -32.42 4.66 -32.62
N THR A 179 -32.54 4.97 -31.34
CA THR A 179 -31.43 4.98 -30.37
C THR A 179 -31.59 3.82 -29.39
N GLU A 180 -30.69 2.84 -29.45
CA GLU A 180 -30.65 1.72 -28.50
C GLU A 180 -29.60 2.01 -27.41
N LYS A 181 -30.05 2.23 -26.17
CA LYS A 181 -29.15 2.32 -25.00
C LYS A 181 -29.01 0.94 -24.35
N ARG A 182 -27.77 0.54 -24.10
CA ARG A 182 -27.42 -0.73 -23.45
C ARG A 182 -26.86 -0.46 -22.07
N SER A 183 -27.14 -1.36 -21.14
CA SER A 183 -26.52 -1.37 -19.82
C SER A 183 -25.02 -1.63 -19.91
N ARG A 184 -24.27 -1.08 -18.96
CA ARG A 184 -22.81 -1.28 -18.84
C ARG A 184 -22.39 -1.54 -17.40
N VAL A 185 -21.20 -2.10 -17.21
CA VAL A 185 -20.56 -2.29 -15.90
C VAL A 185 -19.37 -1.33 -15.79
N VAL A 186 -19.19 -0.72 -14.64
CA VAL A 186 -18.06 0.21 -14.40
C VAL A 186 -17.03 -0.47 -13.51
N VAL A 187 -15.76 -0.43 -13.91
CA VAL A 187 -14.63 -0.96 -13.14
C VAL A 187 -13.68 0.20 -12.82
N LEU A 188 -13.45 0.44 -11.54
CA LEU A 188 -12.52 1.46 -11.04
C LEU A 188 -11.26 0.76 -10.54
N VAL A 189 -10.10 1.20 -11.01
CA VAL A 189 -8.78 0.69 -10.64
C VAL A 189 -7.99 1.80 -9.97
N ASP A 190 -7.61 1.57 -8.72
CA ASP A 190 -6.73 2.46 -7.98
C ASP A 190 -5.30 2.36 -8.50
N ILE A 191 -4.70 3.48 -8.90
CA ILE A 191 -3.34 3.56 -9.45
C ILE A 191 -2.37 4.29 -8.52
N SER A 192 -2.72 4.42 -7.24
CA SER A 192 -1.89 5.07 -6.24
C SER A 192 -0.55 4.36 -5.98
N PRO A 193 0.44 5.07 -5.40
CA PRO A 193 1.71 4.49 -4.97
C PRO A 193 1.56 3.29 -4.02
N SER A 194 0.51 3.25 -3.20
CA SER A 194 0.27 2.14 -2.27
C SER A 194 -0.08 0.83 -3.00
N LEU A 195 -0.63 0.88 -4.22
CA LEU A 195 -0.80 -0.32 -5.06
C LEU A 195 0.39 -0.57 -5.98
N THR A 196 0.97 0.49 -6.54
CA THR A 196 1.99 0.38 -7.60
C THR A 196 3.39 0.09 -7.05
N ARG A 197 3.72 0.52 -5.82
CA ARG A 197 5.03 0.33 -5.19
C ARG A 197 5.05 -0.73 -4.10
N VAL A 198 3.97 -0.86 -3.32
CA VAL A 198 3.95 -1.79 -2.17
C VAL A 198 3.79 -3.21 -2.67
N SER A 199 4.56 -4.11 -2.08
CA SER A 199 4.43 -5.55 -2.25
C SER A 199 4.06 -6.17 -0.91
N ASP A 200 3.07 -7.06 -0.92
CA ASP A 200 2.74 -7.91 0.23
C ASP A 200 3.49 -9.26 0.15
N ASP A 201 4.33 -9.47 -0.86
CA ASP A 201 5.20 -10.63 -0.95
C ASP A 201 6.34 -10.50 0.06
N ILE A 202 6.48 -11.52 0.91
CA ILE A 202 7.62 -11.64 1.82
C ILE A 202 8.85 -11.89 0.95
N SER A 203 9.81 -10.94 0.97
CA SER A 203 11.04 -11.02 0.20
C SER A 203 11.69 -12.40 0.41
N ARG A 204 11.92 -13.18 -0.64
CA ARG A 204 12.76 -14.39 -0.60
C ARG A 204 13.88 -14.17 -1.60
N LYS A 205 15.12 -14.31 -1.14
CA LYS A 205 16.32 -14.06 -1.95
C LYS A 205 16.19 -14.74 -3.32
N GLY A 206 16.20 -13.94 -4.40
CA GLY A 206 16.10 -14.41 -5.78
C GLY A 206 14.69 -14.42 -6.39
N THR A 207 13.62 -14.12 -5.64
CA THR A 207 12.26 -13.96 -6.19
C THR A 207 11.93 -12.48 -6.30
N LYS A 208 11.57 -12.02 -7.50
CA LYS A 208 11.12 -10.66 -7.74
C LYS A 208 9.76 -10.46 -7.06
N GLN A 209 9.70 -9.54 -6.09
CA GLN A 209 8.48 -9.23 -5.35
C GLN A 209 7.41 -8.67 -6.30
N LYS A 210 6.21 -9.25 -6.26
CA LYS A 210 5.07 -8.72 -7.02
C LYS A 210 4.45 -7.57 -6.25
N THR A 211 4.21 -6.45 -6.91
CA THR A 211 3.47 -5.35 -6.28
C THR A 211 1.98 -5.73 -6.16
N ARG A 212 1.25 -5.01 -5.31
CA ARG A 212 -0.21 -5.15 -5.19
C ARG A 212 -0.89 -4.98 -6.55
N MET A 213 -0.44 -4.01 -7.35
CA MET A 213 -0.89 -3.80 -8.73
C MET A 213 -0.57 -4.99 -9.64
N ASP A 214 0.62 -5.61 -9.54
CA ASP A 214 0.92 -6.82 -10.33
C ASP A 214 -0.03 -7.97 -9.98
N THR A 215 -0.34 -8.15 -8.69
CA THR A 215 -1.30 -9.17 -8.22
C THR A 215 -2.72 -8.90 -8.73
N LEU A 216 -3.14 -7.64 -8.77
CA LEU A 216 -4.41 -7.21 -9.37
C LEU A 216 -4.45 -7.49 -10.88
N ILE A 217 -3.39 -7.14 -11.62
CA ILE A 217 -3.29 -7.41 -13.06
C ILE A 217 -3.35 -8.90 -13.34
N GLU A 218 -2.70 -9.73 -12.51
CA GLU A 218 -2.76 -11.18 -12.60
C GLU A 218 -4.20 -11.68 -12.43
N LEU A 219 -4.96 -11.17 -11.45
CA LEU A 219 -6.36 -11.51 -11.26
C LEU A 219 -7.25 -11.07 -12.44
N LEU A 220 -7.08 -9.84 -12.93
CA LEU A 220 -7.88 -9.30 -14.03
C LEU A 220 -7.62 -10.03 -15.36
N SER A 221 -6.42 -10.60 -15.51
CA SER A 221 -5.99 -11.37 -16.68
C SER A 221 -6.10 -12.91 -16.47
N ASP A 222 -6.60 -13.34 -15.30
CA ASP A 222 -6.66 -14.75 -14.90
C ASP A 222 -7.71 -15.51 -15.73
N LYS A 223 -7.28 -16.59 -16.39
CA LYS A 223 -8.17 -17.43 -17.23
C LYS A 223 -9.12 -18.29 -16.39
N ASP A 224 -8.78 -18.60 -15.14
CA ASP A 224 -9.60 -19.45 -14.27
C ASP A 224 -10.74 -18.67 -13.60
N VAL A 225 -10.45 -17.43 -13.21
CA VAL A 225 -11.46 -16.50 -12.68
C VAL A 225 -12.28 -15.92 -13.83
N ALA A 226 -11.62 -15.55 -14.94
CA ALA A 226 -12.21 -14.99 -16.15
C ALA A 226 -13.16 -13.82 -15.87
N LEU A 227 -12.81 -12.97 -14.89
CA LEU A 227 -13.70 -11.92 -14.36
C LEU A 227 -14.17 -10.98 -15.47
N VAL A 228 -13.21 -10.35 -16.17
CA VAL A 228 -13.49 -9.36 -17.21
C VAL A 228 -14.18 -10.02 -18.40
N GLN A 229 -13.73 -11.20 -18.81
CA GLN A 229 -14.36 -11.96 -19.91
C GLN A 229 -15.84 -12.22 -19.65
N LYS A 230 -16.20 -12.72 -18.46
CA LYS A 230 -17.59 -12.99 -18.09
C LYS A 230 -18.44 -11.73 -17.96
N LEU A 231 -17.85 -10.59 -17.57
CA LEU A 231 -18.55 -9.31 -17.60
C LEU A 231 -18.90 -8.91 -19.03
N LEU A 232 -17.94 -9.08 -19.96
CA LEU A 232 -18.08 -8.73 -21.38
C LEU A 232 -19.09 -9.59 -22.14
N GLU A 233 -19.33 -10.83 -21.72
CA GLU A 233 -20.38 -11.69 -22.31
C GLU A 233 -21.79 -11.06 -22.17
N GLN A 234 -22.01 -10.33 -21.07
CA GLN A 234 -23.30 -9.74 -20.75
C GLN A 234 -23.37 -8.24 -21.03
N ASN A 235 -22.32 -7.48 -20.72
CA ASN A 235 -22.34 -6.02 -20.75
C ASN A 235 -20.97 -5.46 -21.18
N PRO A 236 -20.92 -4.33 -21.93
CA PRO A 236 -19.67 -3.58 -22.10
C PRO A 236 -19.13 -3.10 -20.75
N VAL A 237 -17.81 -3.02 -20.63
CA VAL A 237 -17.11 -2.67 -19.38
C VAL A 237 -16.39 -1.33 -19.55
N ALA A 238 -16.75 -0.34 -18.74
CA ALA A 238 -16.07 0.95 -18.69
C ALA A 238 -15.02 0.95 -17.56
N VAL A 239 -13.75 1.04 -17.92
CA VAL A 239 -12.63 1.01 -16.97
C VAL A 239 -12.10 2.42 -16.71
N TYR A 240 -11.97 2.79 -15.44
CA TYR A 240 -11.38 4.06 -15.02
C TYR A 240 -10.21 3.84 -14.08
N PRO A 241 -9.06 4.48 -14.33
CA PRO A 241 -8.04 4.67 -13.31
C PRO A 241 -8.44 5.83 -12.36
N PHE A 242 -8.09 5.71 -11.09
CA PHE A 242 -8.26 6.79 -10.11
C PHE A 242 -7.12 6.83 -9.09
N GLY A 243 -6.96 7.97 -8.42
CA GLY A 243 -6.05 8.16 -7.29
C GLY A 243 -6.55 9.37 -6.49
N THR A 244 -5.90 10.53 -6.56
CA THR A 244 -6.41 11.78 -5.91
C THR A 244 -7.76 12.23 -6.47
N ARG A 245 -8.06 11.82 -7.71
CA ARG A 245 -9.30 12.07 -8.44
C ARG A 245 -9.57 10.93 -9.43
N LEU A 246 -10.80 10.85 -9.93
CA LEU A 246 -11.18 9.99 -11.05
C LEU A 246 -10.65 10.56 -12.38
N ASP A 247 -10.09 9.73 -13.26
CA ASP A 247 -9.87 10.12 -14.67
C ASP A 247 -11.22 10.29 -15.38
N GLU A 248 -11.43 11.41 -16.06
CA GLU A 248 -12.69 11.69 -16.73
C GLU A 248 -12.90 10.80 -17.99
N ASN A 249 -11.82 10.23 -18.53
CA ASN A 249 -11.88 9.43 -19.75
C ASN A 249 -11.88 7.94 -19.45
N ALA A 250 -13.07 7.33 -19.46
CA ALA A 250 -13.20 5.88 -19.41
C ALA A 250 -12.57 5.23 -20.64
N ARG A 251 -11.88 4.12 -20.43
CA ARG A 251 -11.57 3.18 -21.52
C ARG A 251 -12.66 2.10 -21.52
N VAL A 252 -13.47 2.08 -22.58
CA VAL A 252 -14.57 1.13 -22.73
C VAL A 252 -14.09 -0.08 -23.52
N ILE A 253 -14.35 -1.27 -23.00
CA ILE A 253 -14.18 -2.55 -23.69
C ILE A 253 -15.57 -2.99 -24.15
N GLU A 254 -15.72 -3.19 -25.45
CA GLU A 254 -17.02 -3.50 -26.04
C GLU A 254 -17.45 -4.94 -25.76
N ARG A 255 -18.77 -5.18 -25.81
CA ARG A 255 -19.32 -6.52 -25.67
C ARG A 255 -18.74 -7.44 -26.76
N ASP A 256 -18.33 -8.64 -26.36
CA ASP A 256 -17.71 -9.66 -27.23
C ASP A 256 -16.30 -9.30 -27.77
N GLU A 257 -15.70 -8.20 -27.33
CA GLU A 257 -14.29 -7.88 -27.57
C GLU A 257 -13.38 -8.77 -26.71
N THR A 258 -12.14 -9.01 -27.16
CA THR A 258 -11.17 -9.74 -26.36
C THR A 258 -10.83 -8.97 -25.08
N PRO A 259 -10.91 -9.61 -23.89
CA PRO A 259 -10.56 -8.96 -22.63
C PRO A 259 -9.08 -8.55 -22.64
N TRP A 260 -8.77 -7.46 -21.96
CA TRP A 260 -7.41 -6.92 -21.93
C TRP A 260 -6.39 -7.89 -21.34
N GLY A 261 -5.20 -7.93 -21.96
CA GLY A 261 -4.07 -8.69 -21.47
C GLY A 261 -3.26 -7.95 -20.39
N PRO A 262 -2.26 -8.61 -19.76
CA PRO A 262 -1.44 -8.00 -18.72
C PRO A 262 -0.71 -6.71 -19.14
N ALA A 263 -0.35 -6.58 -20.42
CA ALA A 263 0.31 -5.39 -20.95
C ALA A 263 -0.63 -4.18 -21.02
N GLU A 264 -1.89 -4.38 -21.36
CA GLU A 264 -2.89 -3.31 -21.48
C GLU A 264 -3.34 -2.82 -20.11
N TRP A 265 -3.53 -3.73 -19.15
CA TRP A 265 -3.77 -3.39 -17.75
C TRP A 265 -2.58 -2.64 -17.14
N ARG A 266 -1.35 -3.06 -17.44
CA ARG A 266 -0.14 -2.34 -17.01
C ARG A 266 -0.05 -0.95 -17.63
N ALA A 267 -0.36 -0.81 -18.93
CA ALA A 267 -0.43 0.47 -19.61
C ALA A 267 -1.49 1.41 -19.02
N LEU A 268 -2.60 0.87 -18.49
CA LEU A 268 -3.59 1.64 -17.72
C LEU A 268 -2.99 2.12 -16.38
N ALA A 269 -2.39 1.20 -15.61
CA ALA A 269 -1.85 1.47 -14.28
C ALA A 269 -0.69 2.47 -14.29
N GLU A 270 0.21 2.37 -15.28
CA GLU A 270 1.35 3.28 -15.45
C GLU A 270 0.97 4.61 -16.14
N TYR A 271 -0.28 4.73 -16.62
CA TYR A 271 -0.74 5.91 -17.35
C TYR A 271 -0.02 6.12 -18.70
N ASP A 272 0.24 5.03 -19.41
CA ASP A 272 0.92 5.03 -20.71
C ASP A 272 0.10 5.78 -21.78
N PHE A 273 0.72 6.81 -22.35
CA PHE A 273 0.14 7.68 -23.36
C PHE A 273 0.39 7.25 -24.81
N ARG A 274 1.25 6.25 -25.04
CA ARG A 274 1.58 5.75 -26.39
C ARG A 274 0.35 5.32 -27.19
N PRO A 275 -0.66 4.62 -26.61
CA PRO A 275 -1.88 4.27 -27.34
C PRO A 275 -2.69 5.51 -27.80
N LEU A 276 -2.62 6.62 -27.06
CA LEU A 276 -3.30 7.86 -27.45
C LEU A 276 -2.59 8.54 -28.62
N ILE A 277 -1.25 8.60 -28.58
CA ILE A 277 -0.44 9.24 -29.62
C ILE A 277 -0.54 8.47 -30.95
N THR A 278 -0.59 7.15 -30.89
CA THR A 278 -0.61 6.26 -32.07
C THR A 278 -2.00 6.05 -32.68
N LYS A 279 -3.06 6.58 -32.04
CA LYS A 279 -4.44 6.33 -32.45
C LYS A 279 -4.71 6.89 -33.85
N GLY A 280 -5.10 6.02 -34.79
CA GLY A 280 -5.48 6.43 -36.15
C GLY A 280 -4.32 6.63 -37.13
N LEU A 281 -3.08 6.30 -36.74
CA LEU A 281 -1.93 6.27 -37.66
C LEU A 281 -1.91 4.98 -38.48
N ASP A 282 -1.41 5.06 -39.71
CA ASP A 282 -1.20 3.90 -40.57
C ASP A 282 0.05 3.10 -40.14
N ALA A 283 0.24 1.89 -40.69
CA ALA A 283 1.34 1.01 -40.27
C ALA A 283 2.73 1.62 -40.47
N LYS A 284 2.91 2.45 -41.52
CA LYS A 284 4.20 3.05 -41.87
C LYS A 284 4.50 4.25 -40.97
N ASP A 285 3.50 5.07 -40.67
CA ASP A 285 3.58 6.19 -39.75
C ASP A 285 3.77 5.71 -38.31
N LEU A 286 3.19 4.56 -37.94
CA LEU A 286 3.44 3.90 -36.65
C LEU A 286 4.91 3.49 -36.51
N GLU A 287 5.52 2.93 -37.55
CA GLU A 287 6.96 2.60 -37.53
C GLU A 287 7.83 3.85 -37.44
N ALA A 288 7.48 4.92 -38.17
CA ALA A 288 8.19 6.20 -38.08
C ALA A 288 8.16 6.77 -36.66
N VAL A 289 6.99 6.76 -36.00
CA VAL A 289 6.84 7.21 -34.61
C VAL A 289 7.58 6.29 -33.63
N ARG A 290 7.54 4.97 -33.82
CA ARG A 290 8.23 4.00 -32.94
C ARG A 290 9.75 4.08 -33.03
N ASN A 291 10.29 4.42 -34.19
CA ASN A 291 11.73 4.52 -34.43
C ASN A 291 12.30 5.91 -34.12
N THR A 292 11.46 6.88 -33.74
CA THR A 292 11.95 8.23 -33.41
C THR A 292 12.63 8.25 -32.04
N SER A 293 13.72 9.02 -31.94
CA SER A 293 14.38 9.39 -30.69
C SER A 293 14.08 10.82 -30.26
N THR A 294 13.33 11.58 -31.07
CA THR A 294 13.00 12.99 -30.85
C THR A 294 11.49 13.15 -30.70
N PRO A 295 10.98 13.81 -29.65
CA PRO A 295 11.71 14.55 -28.61
C PRO A 295 12.22 13.69 -27.43
N VAL A 296 11.75 12.46 -27.32
CA VAL A 296 12.16 11.46 -26.31
C VAL A 296 12.11 10.06 -26.92
N GLU A 297 12.82 9.11 -26.33
CA GLU A 297 12.77 7.70 -26.73
C GLU A 297 11.34 7.14 -26.62
N TRP A 298 10.88 6.45 -27.67
CA TRP A 298 9.55 5.83 -27.72
C TRP A 298 9.37 4.63 -26.77
N SER A 299 10.48 4.03 -26.33
CA SER A 299 10.51 2.94 -25.36
C SER A 299 9.81 3.29 -24.04
N GLY A 300 9.76 4.58 -23.68
CA GLY A 300 9.08 5.11 -22.51
C GLY A 300 10.04 5.90 -21.59
N PRO A 301 9.54 6.44 -20.47
CA PRO A 301 10.40 7.10 -19.49
C PRO A 301 11.26 6.10 -18.71
N LYS A 302 12.40 6.58 -18.20
CA LYS A 302 13.20 5.84 -17.22
C LYS A 302 12.52 5.90 -15.85
N PRO A 303 12.56 4.81 -15.06
CA PRO A 303 11.99 4.80 -13.72
C PRO A 303 12.81 5.64 -12.74
N THR A 304 12.18 6.06 -11.65
CA THR A 304 12.82 6.77 -10.53
C THR A 304 13.88 5.88 -9.85
N PRO A 305 15.04 6.41 -9.41
CA PRO A 305 16.06 5.61 -8.71
C PRO A 305 15.48 4.85 -7.51
N GLY A 306 15.74 3.54 -7.43
CA GLY A 306 15.19 2.66 -6.39
C GLY A 306 13.79 2.10 -6.70
N ILE A 307 13.15 2.54 -7.79
CA ILE A 307 11.87 2.02 -8.27
C ILE A 307 12.11 1.27 -9.58
N GLU A 308 11.53 0.08 -9.72
CA GLU A 308 11.82 -0.79 -10.86
C GLU A 308 11.05 -0.41 -12.14
N LYS A 309 9.86 0.18 -11.99
CA LYS A 309 8.94 0.51 -13.10
C LYS A 309 8.63 2.00 -13.14
N PRO A 310 8.40 2.58 -14.34
CA PRO A 310 8.02 3.98 -14.46
C PRO A 310 6.61 4.21 -13.91
N GLU A 311 6.45 5.33 -13.23
CA GLU A 311 5.21 5.74 -12.58
C GLU A 311 4.43 6.73 -13.43
N PRO A 312 3.14 7.00 -13.11
CA PRO A 312 2.35 8.00 -13.82
C PRO A 312 3.03 9.38 -13.94
N ALA A 313 3.80 9.78 -12.91
CA ALA A 313 4.58 11.01 -12.95
C ALA A 313 5.69 10.99 -14.02
N ASN A 314 6.42 9.87 -14.16
CA ASN A 314 7.45 9.72 -15.19
C ASN A 314 6.82 9.74 -16.60
N TRP A 315 5.66 9.10 -16.76
CA TRP A 315 4.89 9.11 -18.02
C TRP A 315 4.32 10.49 -18.35
N ALA A 316 3.92 11.27 -17.35
CA ALA A 316 3.47 12.65 -17.54
C ALA A 316 4.62 13.56 -17.98
N GLU A 317 5.83 13.42 -17.43
CA GLU A 317 7.02 14.15 -17.91
C GLU A 317 7.40 13.76 -19.34
N TRP A 318 7.34 12.46 -19.66
CA TRP A 318 7.56 11.97 -21.01
C TRP A 318 6.57 12.56 -22.02
N ALA A 319 5.28 12.60 -21.66
CA ALA A 319 4.23 13.18 -22.49
C ALA A 319 4.35 14.71 -22.60
N ALA A 320 4.77 15.40 -21.54
CA ALA A 320 4.99 16.85 -21.56
C ALA A 320 6.04 17.26 -22.60
N LYS A 321 7.10 16.46 -22.79
CA LYS A 321 8.12 16.70 -23.82
C LYS A 321 7.56 16.55 -25.24
N TRP A 322 6.66 15.60 -25.45
CA TRP A 322 5.92 15.46 -26.73
C TRP A 322 5.03 16.66 -27.03
N VAL A 323 4.32 17.17 -26.02
CA VAL A 323 3.49 18.38 -26.14
C VAL A 323 4.38 19.61 -26.41
N GLU A 324 5.47 19.79 -25.68
CA GLU A 324 6.41 20.90 -25.89
C GLU A 324 6.99 20.90 -27.32
N HIS A 325 7.37 19.73 -27.83
CA HIS A 325 7.85 19.57 -29.21
C HIS A 325 6.79 19.96 -30.24
N ARG A 326 5.54 19.56 -30.04
CA ARG A 326 4.40 19.98 -30.87
C ARG A 326 4.21 21.48 -30.82
N THR A 327 4.27 22.10 -29.65
CA THR A 327 4.10 23.55 -29.49
C THR A 327 5.19 24.32 -30.22
N LYS A 328 6.46 23.88 -30.14
CA LYS A 328 7.57 24.46 -30.91
C LYS A 328 7.37 24.30 -32.41
N TRP A 329 6.96 23.11 -32.86
CA TRP A 329 6.66 22.85 -34.28
C TRP A 329 5.49 23.71 -34.79
N ALA A 330 4.41 23.83 -34.02
CA ALA A 330 3.24 24.63 -34.38
C ALA A 330 3.58 26.13 -34.47
N ALA A 331 4.42 26.64 -33.57
CA ALA A 331 4.90 28.03 -33.63
C ALA A 331 5.73 28.30 -34.89
N LYS A 332 6.64 27.37 -35.27
CA LYS A 332 7.39 27.47 -36.54
C LYS A 332 6.48 27.42 -37.75
N LYS A 333 5.50 26.52 -37.77
CA LYS A 333 4.52 26.41 -38.86
C LYS A 333 3.70 27.69 -38.99
N ALA A 334 3.19 28.25 -37.90
CA ALA A 334 2.44 29.50 -37.92
C ALA A 334 3.26 30.69 -38.45
N ALA A 335 4.54 30.77 -38.05
CA ALA A 335 5.46 31.79 -38.58
C ALA A 335 5.69 31.62 -40.10
N PHE A 336 5.90 30.38 -40.56
CA PHE A 336 6.07 30.06 -41.98
C PHE A 336 4.81 30.36 -42.81
N ASP A 337 3.63 29.99 -42.30
CA ASP A 337 2.34 30.24 -42.96
C ASP A 337 2.06 31.74 -43.09
N THR A 338 2.48 32.54 -42.10
CA THR A 338 2.38 34.01 -42.12
C THR A 338 3.32 34.63 -43.17
N GLU A 339 4.52 34.08 -43.35
CA GLU A 339 5.51 34.56 -44.32
C GLU A 339 5.20 34.15 -45.77
N LYS A 340 4.62 32.96 -45.98
CA LYS A 340 4.35 32.37 -47.32
C LYS A 340 2.87 32.40 -47.73
N GLY A 341 1.99 32.97 -46.92
CA GLY A 341 0.57 33.11 -47.23
C GLY A 341 -0.21 31.79 -47.32
N GLY A 342 0.26 30.73 -46.65
CA GLY A 342 -0.43 29.43 -46.54
C GLY A 342 -0.58 28.62 -47.83
N THR A 343 0.07 29.02 -48.93
CA THR A 343 -0.04 28.33 -50.24
C THR A 343 1.03 27.25 -50.45
N VAL A 344 2.09 27.25 -49.64
CA VAL A 344 3.21 26.29 -49.71
C VAL A 344 3.18 25.38 -48.49
N PRO A 345 3.27 24.03 -48.65
CA PRO A 345 3.31 23.11 -47.53
C PRO A 345 4.52 23.33 -46.61
N PHE A 346 4.30 23.28 -45.30
CA PHE A 346 5.37 23.41 -44.31
C PHE A 346 6.35 22.22 -44.40
N PRO A 347 7.67 22.45 -44.56
CA PRO A 347 8.63 21.38 -44.89
C PRO A 347 9.04 20.49 -43.70
N GLU A 348 8.88 20.94 -42.45
CA GLU A 348 9.21 20.13 -41.27
C GLU A 348 7.98 19.32 -40.80
N THR A 349 8.18 18.03 -40.55
CA THR A 349 7.20 17.15 -39.88
C THR A 349 7.55 16.99 -38.40
N LEU A 350 6.59 16.55 -37.57
CA LEU A 350 6.82 16.32 -36.14
C LEU A 350 7.80 15.17 -35.89
N VAL A 351 7.76 14.16 -36.77
CA VAL A 351 8.61 12.96 -36.76
C VAL A 351 9.12 12.72 -38.18
N ASN A 352 10.42 12.43 -38.31
CA ASN A 352 11.02 12.18 -39.62
C ASN A 352 10.41 10.94 -40.29
N GLY A 353 10.03 11.08 -41.57
CA GLY A 353 9.52 9.97 -42.38
C GLY A 353 8.01 9.68 -42.23
N ILE A 354 7.29 10.46 -41.44
CA ILE A 354 5.82 10.38 -41.35
C ILE A 354 5.15 11.03 -42.57
N SER A 355 4.02 10.47 -43.01
CA SER A 355 3.19 11.03 -44.09
C SER A 355 2.54 12.37 -43.68
N GLU A 356 2.07 13.17 -44.64
CA GLU A 356 1.39 14.45 -44.34
C GLU A 356 0.08 14.24 -43.57
N ALA A 357 -0.70 13.21 -43.94
CA ALA A 357 -1.92 12.81 -43.25
C ALA A 357 -1.63 12.28 -41.83
N GLY A 358 -0.56 11.48 -41.68
CA GLY A 358 -0.09 11.00 -40.40
C GLY A 358 0.42 12.12 -39.50
N ASN A 359 1.13 13.10 -40.06
CA ASN A 359 1.63 14.27 -39.32
C ASN A 359 0.48 15.11 -38.75
N LYS A 360 -0.60 15.31 -39.53
CA LYS A 360 -1.81 15.98 -39.06
C LYS A 360 -2.48 15.18 -37.94
N THR A 361 -2.65 13.88 -38.13
CA THR A 361 -3.26 12.99 -37.13
C THR A 361 -2.46 12.97 -35.83
N LEU A 362 -1.13 12.91 -35.93
CA LEU A 362 -0.22 12.98 -34.79
C LEU A 362 -0.32 14.33 -34.07
N ALA A 363 -0.35 15.45 -34.81
CA ALA A 363 -0.51 16.78 -34.23
C ALA A 363 -1.84 16.92 -33.46
N ASP A 364 -2.92 16.34 -33.97
CA ASP A 364 -4.25 16.33 -33.33
C ASP A 364 -4.26 15.45 -32.07
N ASN A 365 -3.58 14.31 -32.10
CA ASN A 365 -3.43 13.42 -30.94
C ASN A 365 -2.60 14.09 -29.83
N LEU A 366 -1.53 14.80 -30.19
CA LEU A 366 -0.69 15.53 -29.24
C LEU A 366 -1.42 16.73 -28.61
N GLU A 367 -2.35 17.36 -29.32
CA GLU A 367 -3.22 18.39 -28.73
C GLU A 367 -4.15 17.81 -27.67
N LYS A 368 -4.73 16.64 -27.93
CA LYS A 368 -5.57 15.94 -26.95
C LYS A 368 -4.76 15.46 -25.75
N LEU A 369 -3.48 15.12 -25.96
CA LEU A 369 -2.57 14.68 -24.92
C LEU A 369 -2.30 15.77 -23.88
N GLU A 370 -2.16 17.04 -24.30
CA GLU A 370 -1.89 18.18 -23.42
C GLU A 370 -2.86 18.24 -22.23
N LYS A 371 -4.16 18.10 -22.49
CA LYS A 371 -5.20 18.09 -21.45
C LYS A 371 -5.07 16.93 -20.45
N ARG A 372 -4.40 15.83 -20.82
CA ARG A 372 -4.22 14.64 -19.97
C ARG A 372 -2.95 14.65 -19.15
N VAL A 373 -1.93 15.43 -19.56
CA VAL A 373 -0.65 15.52 -18.83
C VAL A 373 -0.88 16.04 -17.41
N ASP A 374 -1.72 17.05 -17.23
CA ASP A 374 -2.00 17.63 -15.91
C ASP A 374 -2.79 16.68 -15.00
N VAL A 375 -3.68 15.87 -15.58
CA VAL A 375 -4.39 14.81 -14.84
C VAL A 375 -3.40 13.76 -14.36
N ALA A 376 -2.49 13.30 -15.22
CA ALA A 376 -1.49 12.29 -14.84
C ALA A 376 -0.50 12.78 -13.77
N LYS A 377 -0.13 14.06 -13.76
CA LYS A 377 0.72 14.65 -12.71
C LYS A 377 0.06 14.67 -11.34
N SER A 378 -1.27 14.82 -11.30
CA SER A 378 -2.01 14.97 -10.05
C SER A 378 -2.57 13.65 -9.51
N ILE A 379 -2.93 12.71 -10.39
CA ILE A 379 -3.66 11.50 -10.01
C ILE A 379 -2.89 10.59 -9.05
N ALA A 380 -1.56 10.53 -9.13
CA ALA A 380 -0.72 9.65 -8.32
C ALA A 380 -0.16 10.29 -7.03
N LEU A 381 -0.55 11.53 -6.69
CA LEU A 381 -0.06 12.24 -5.50
C LEU A 381 -0.72 11.79 -4.18
N GLY A 382 -1.74 10.95 -4.26
CA GLY A 382 -2.57 10.50 -3.14
C GLY A 382 -3.80 9.71 -3.62
N THR A 383 -4.71 9.39 -2.73
CA THR A 383 -5.86 8.51 -2.97
C THR A 383 -7.13 9.06 -2.31
N ASN A 384 -8.10 9.42 -3.15
CA ASN A 384 -9.45 9.82 -2.74
C ASN A 384 -10.49 8.84 -3.26
N VAL A 385 -10.59 7.69 -2.58
CA VAL A 385 -11.52 6.62 -2.96
C VAL A 385 -12.98 7.11 -2.97
N PRO A 386 -13.53 7.70 -1.89
CA PRO A 386 -14.97 7.98 -1.83
C PRO A 386 -15.43 8.99 -2.89
N ASP A 387 -14.69 10.08 -3.11
CA ASP A 387 -15.06 11.08 -4.11
C ASP A 387 -14.88 10.54 -5.53
N SER A 388 -13.84 9.72 -5.78
CA SER A 388 -13.61 9.13 -7.11
C SER A 388 -14.72 8.15 -7.49
N VAL A 389 -15.19 7.34 -6.54
CA VAL A 389 -16.32 6.43 -6.77
C VAL A 389 -17.61 7.22 -6.95
N ALA A 390 -17.86 8.26 -6.14
CA ALA A 390 -19.05 9.10 -6.27
C ALA A 390 -19.08 9.84 -7.63
N ALA A 391 -17.94 10.37 -8.07
CA ALA A 391 -17.79 10.99 -9.38
C ALA A 391 -18.08 9.99 -10.52
N ALA A 392 -17.63 8.74 -10.39
CA ALA A 392 -17.88 7.70 -11.39
C ALA A 392 -19.37 7.36 -11.47
N ILE A 393 -20.05 7.20 -10.32
CA ILE A 393 -21.49 6.94 -10.25
C ILE A 393 -22.27 8.09 -10.90
N ASN A 394 -21.96 9.34 -10.55
CA ASN A 394 -22.64 10.51 -11.09
C ASN A 394 -22.45 10.65 -12.61
N ARG A 395 -21.24 10.40 -13.10
CA ARG A 395 -20.91 10.49 -14.53
C ARG A 395 -21.58 9.39 -15.35
N GLU A 396 -21.62 8.17 -14.83
CA GLU A 396 -22.12 7.01 -15.56
C GLU A 396 -23.61 6.72 -15.30
N SER A 397 -24.24 7.37 -14.33
CA SER A 397 -25.69 7.26 -14.05
C SER A 397 -26.59 7.39 -15.31
N PRO A 398 -26.34 8.31 -16.27
CA PRO A 398 -27.12 8.42 -17.52
C PRO A 398 -26.99 7.22 -18.48
N ASN A 399 -26.05 6.30 -18.21
CA ASN A 399 -25.64 5.22 -19.10
C ASN A 399 -26.11 3.82 -18.64
N MET A 400 -27.17 3.73 -17.82
CA MET A 400 -27.78 2.47 -17.39
C MET A 400 -26.80 1.50 -16.70
N VAL A 401 -26.01 2.01 -15.77
CA VAL A 401 -25.01 1.23 -15.02
C VAL A 401 -25.69 0.13 -14.19
N GLN A 402 -25.21 -1.11 -14.31
CA GLN A 402 -25.70 -2.24 -13.52
C GLN A 402 -25.04 -2.32 -12.13
N GLY A 403 -23.79 -1.87 -12.03
CA GLY A 403 -23.00 -1.80 -10.80
C GLY A 403 -21.60 -1.24 -11.06
N VAL A 404 -20.92 -0.88 -9.97
CA VAL A 404 -19.54 -0.39 -9.97
C VAL A 404 -18.68 -1.37 -9.19
N ILE A 405 -17.57 -1.83 -9.76
CA ILE A 405 -16.57 -2.67 -9.11
C ILE A 405 -15.32 -1.83 -8.86
N VAL A 406 -14.86 -1.77 -7.62
CA VAL A 406 -13.72 -0.93 -7.20
C VAL A 406 -12.60 -1.80 -6.68
N PHE A 407 -11.40 -1.67 -7.26
CA PHE A 407 -10.18 -2.31 -6.79
C PHE A 407 -9.27 -1.27 -6.15
N SER A 408 -9.08 -1.34 -4.84
CA SER A 408 -8.24 -0.42 -4.05
C SER A 408 -7.83 -1.10 -2.74
N ASP A 409 -6.75 -0.62 -2.10
CA ASP A 409 -6.41 -1.01 -0.73
C ASP A 409 -7.23 -0.25 0.34
N MET A 410 -8.15 0.61 -0.10
CA MET A 410 -9.17 1.32 0.68
C MET A 410 -8.64 2.38 1.63
N ARG A 411 -7.32 2.60 1.60
CA ARG A 411 -6.70 3.76 2.24
C ARG A 411 -7.09 4.99 1.43
N SER A 412 -7.74 5.93 2.09
CA SER A 412 -7.95 7.26 1.52
C SER A 412 -7.31 8.29 2.42
N ASN A 413 -6.27 8.96 1.92
CA ASN A 413 -5.58 10.03 2.63
C ASN A 413 -6.24 11.40 2.43
N LEU A 414 -7.14 11.53 1.46
CA LEU A 414 -7.86 12.77 1.15
C LEU A 414 -9.38 12.68 1.41
N GLY A 415 -9.91 11.49 1.71
CA GLY A 415 -11.33 11.27 1.98
C GLY A 415 -11.76 11.78 3.36
N SER A 416 -12.91 12.46 3.42
CA SER A 416 -13.52 12.93 4.67
C SER A 416 -14.72 12.06 5.08
N ASP A 417 -15.12 12.08 6.36
CA ASP A 417 -16.35 11.40 6.82
C ASP A 417 -17.63 11.86 6.08
N SER A 418 -17.64 13.10 5.58
CA SER A 418 -18.68 13.59 4.66
C SER A 418 -18.66 12.87 3.31
N SER A 419 -17.49 12.69 2.70
CA SER A 419 -17.32 12.02 1.41
C SER A 419 -17.90 10.60 1.41
N TYR A 420 -17.71 9.84 2.50
CA TYR A 420 -18.30 8.50 2.65
C TYR A 420 -19.83 8.50 2.73
N ARG A 421 -20.44 9.56 3.29
CA ARG A 421 -21.90 9.72 3.31
C ARG A 421 -22.45 10.12 1.95
N GLU A 422 -21.76 11.03 1.26
CA GLU A 422 -22.13 11.48 -0.08
C GLU A 422 -22.07 10.34 -1.11
N LEU A 423 -21.01 9.52 -1.06
CA LEU A 423 -20.91 8.32 -1.88
C LEU A 423 -22.12 7.39 -1.68
N ARG A 424 -22.47 7.09 -0.43
CA ARG A 424 -23.62 6.21 -0.12
C ARG A 424 -24.94 6.81 -0.59
N ALA A 425 -25.12 8.11 -0.42
CA ALA A 425 -26.30 8.82 -0.91
C ALA A 425 -26.39 8.76 -2.44
N ALA A 426 -25.28 9.01 -3.15
CA ALA A 426 -25.21 8.94 -4.61
C ALA A 426 -25.49 7.52 -5.13
N ALA A 427 -24.89 6.49 -4.53
CA ALA A 427 -25.12 5.09 -4.89
C ALA A 427 -26.59 4.67 -4.67
N ALA A 428 -27.18 5.06 -3.53
CA ALA A 428 -28.57 4.76 -3.21
C ALA A 428 -29.55 5.50 -4.14
N GLN A 429 -29.29 6.78 -4.43
CA GLN A 429 -30.12 7.59 -5.33
C GLN A 429 -30.06 7.05 -6.77
N ALA A 430 -28.88 6.65 -7.24
CA ALA A 430 -28.69 6.06 -8.56
C ALA A 430 -29.16 4.59 -8.64
N LYS A 431 -29.44 3.94 -7.49
CA LYS A 431 -29.70 2.49 -7.36
C LYS A 431 -28.60 1.63 -8.00
N VAL A 432 -27.35 2.08 -7.85
CA VAL A 432 -26.17 1.41 -8.41
C VAL A 432 -25.42 0.71 -7.27
N PRO A 433 -25.36 -0.63 -7.26
CA PRO A 433 -24.60 -1.37 -6.25
C PRO A 433 -23.09 -1.19 -6.45
N VAL A 434 -22.39 -0.93 -5.36
CA VAL A 434 -20.93 -0.77 -5.31
C VAL A 434 -20.30 -2.03 -4.69
N PHE A 435 -19.48 -2.72 -5.48
CA PHE A 435 -18.68 -3.89 -5.10
C PHE A 435 -17.26 -3.43 -4.79
N MET A 436 -16.82 -3.58 -3.54
CA MET A 436 -15.47 -3.18 -3.12
C MET A 436 -14.58 -4.41 -3.02
N VAL A 437 -13.44 -4.40 -3.71
CA VAL A 437 -12.43 -5.46 -3.65
C VAL A 437 -11.16 -4.89 -3.02
N ALA A 438 -10.85 -5.31 -1.78
CA ALA A 438 -9.62 -4.98 -1.08
C ALA A 438 -8.43 -5.59 -1.81
N VAL A 439 -7.54 -4.72 -2.30
CA VAL A 439 -6.23 -5.09 -2.81
C VAL A 439 -5.23 -5.01 -1.65
N GLY A 440 -4.59 -6.13 -1.38
CA GLY A 440 -3.58 -6.25 -0.33
C GLY A 440 -4.08 -6.97 0.91
N GLU A 441 -3.13 -7.47 1.71
CA GLU A 441 -3.42 -8.29 2.88
C GLU A 441 -3.14 -7.54 4.18
N ASP A 442 -4.09 -7.58 5.12
CA ASP A 442 -3.83 -7.17 6.50
C ASP A 442 -3.03 -8.26 7.21
N ARG A 443 -1.71 -8.28 6.95
CA ARG A 443 -0.77 -9.10 7.71
C ARG A 443 -0.24 -8.30 8.89
N GLN A 444 -0.20 -8.94 10.05
CA GLN A 444 0.58 -8.42 11.18
C GLN A 444 2.05 -8.52 10.81
N THR A 445 2.64 -7.40 10.37
CA THR A 445 4.06 -7.34 10.09
C THR A 445 4.81 -7.53 11.40
N THR A 446 5.71 -8.51 11.42
CA THR A 446 6.69 -8.65 12.48
C THR A 446 7.96 -7.92 12.06
N SER A 447 8.64 -7.28 13.00
CA SER A 447 9.96 -6.69 12.76
C SER A 447 10.85 -7.02 13.94
N ILE A 448 12.08 -7.43 13.68
CA ILE A 448 13.11 -7.66 14.70
C ILE A 448 14.15 -6.55 14.56
N SER A 449 14.61 -6.00 15.68
CA SER A 449 15.72 -5.06 15.72
C SER A 449 16.68 -5.46 16.83
N ILE A 450 17.93 -5.74 16.50
CA ILE A 450 18.97 -5.96 17.51
C ILE A 450 19.31 -4.61 18.16
N THR A 451 18.75 -4.39 19.34
CA THR A 451 18.83 -3.14 20.10
C THR A 451 20.21 -2.93 20.69
N ASP A 452 20.90 -4.00 21.09
CA ASP A 452 22.29 -3.89 21.53
C ASP A 452 23.06 -5.22 21.53
N VAL A 453 24.39 -5.11 21.52
CA VAL A 453 25.32 -6.23 21.78
C VAL A 453 26.30 -5.78 22.85
N GLN A 454 26.08 -6.22 24.08
CA GLN A 454 26.81 -5.82 25.27
C GLN A 454 27.87 -6.84 25.66
N THR A 455 29.03 -6.33 26.02
CA THR A 455 30.17 -7.08 26.54
C THR A 455 31.12 -6.09 27.20
N ASP A 456 31.97 -6.56 28.10
CA ASP A 456 33.02 -5.75 28.69
C ASP A 456 34.00 -5.24 27.62
N ASP A 457 34.49 -3.99 27.79
CA ASP A 457 35.51 -3.40 26.91
C ASP A 457 36.86 -4.14 26.99
N VAL A 458 37.09 -4.85 28.09
CA VAL A 458 38.33 -5.56 28.37
C VAL A 458 37.96 -6.96 28.86
N ALA A 459 38.43 -7.98 28.16
CA ALA A 459 38.28 -9.38 28.54
C ALA A 459 39.65 -9.99 28.87
N SER A 460 39.70 -10.87 29.86
CA SER A 460 40.95 -11.59 30.19
C SER A 460 41.16 -12.73 29.19
N PRO A 461 42.38 -12.97 28.68
CA PRO A 461 42.65 -14.05 27.74
C PRO A 461 42.39 -15.44 28.33
N ASP A 462 42.53 -15.55 29.65
CA ASP A 462 42.60 -16.81 30.37
C ASP A 462 41.28 -17.26 31.00
N GLU A 463 40.21 -16.49 30.81
CA GLU A 463 38.85 -16.72 31.27
C GLU A 463 37.85 -16.42 30.14
N GLY A 464 36.71 -17.13 30.14
CA GLY A 464 35.64 -16.82 29.20
C GLY A 464 34.93 -15.52 29.52
N PHE A 465 34.59 -14.73 28.51
CA PHE A 465 33.79 -13.52 28.68
C PHE A 465 32.38 -13.68 28.13
N LYS A 466 31.44 -12.89 28.65
CA LYS A 466 30.03 -12.95 28.28
C LYS A 466 29.68 -11.87 27.26
N VAL A 467 28.88 -12.24 26.27
CA VAL A 467 28.28 -11.31 25.30
C VAL A 467 26.77 -11.41 25.41
N SER A 468 26.12 -10.35 25.84
CA SER A 468 24.66 -10.24 25.92
C SER A 468 24.11 -9.59 24.64
N VAL A 469 23.17 -10.24 23.97
CA VAL A 469 22.47 -9.70 22.81
C VAL A 469 21.05 -9.32 23.22
N GLU A 470 20.70 -8.06 23.02
CA GLU A 470 19.38 -7.48 23.28
C GLU A 470 18.67 -7.23 21.95
N ALA A 471 17.40 -7.62 21.84
CA ALA A 471 16.59 -7.35 20.66
C ALA A 471 15.16 -6.96 21.03
N ASP A 472 14.63 -5.98 20.30
CA ASP A 472 13.22 -5.58 20.34
C ASP A 472 12.48 -6.11 19.13
N GLY A 473 11.18 -6.35 19.27
CA GLY A 473 10.39 -6.90 18.19
C GLY A 473 8.95 -6.43 18.15
N THR A 474 8.40 -6.12 16.98
CA THR A 474 6.98 -5.78 16.80
C THR A 474 6.16 -7.04 16.56
N ASN A 475 5.02 -7.21 17.25
CA ASN A 475 4.15 -8.40 17.15
C ASN A 475 4.84 -9.73 17.47
N LEU A 476 5.90 -9.70 18.29
CA LEU A 476 6.72 -10.88 18.62
C LEU A 476 6.59 -11.31 20.09
N ALA A 477 5.71 -10.69 20.88
CA ALA A 477 5.51 -11.03 22.28
C ALA A 477 5.23 -12.54 22.47
N GLY A 478 6.04 -13.20 23.29
CA GLY A 478 5.99 -14.64 23.58
C GLY A 478 6.66 -15.54 22.54
N LYS A 479 7.18 -15.00 21.42
CA LYS A 479 7.89 -15.78 20.40
C LYS A 479 9.37 -15.92 20.75
N SER A 480 9.95 -17.09 20.46
CA SER A 480 11.38 -17.36 20.60
C SER A 480 12.05 -17.44 19.23
N VAL A 481 13.19 -16.78 19.07
CA VAL A 481 14.01 -16.76 17.84
C VAL A 481 15.42 -17.26 18.14
N ALA A 482 16.03 -17.97 17.19
CA ALA A 482 17.43 -18.38 17.32
C ALA A 482 18.36 -17.17 17.16
N VAL A 483 19.47 -17.12 17.89
CA VAL A 483 20.48 -16.06 17.77
C VAL A 483 21.84 -16.71 17.54
N GLU A 484 22.61 -16.19 16.61
CA GLU A 484 23.97 -16.64 16.32
C GLU A 484 24.96 -15.51 16.68
N LEU A 485 26.14 -15.86 17.18
CA LEU A 485 27.21 -14.90 17.47
C LEU A 485 28.47 -15.23 16.67
N ASP A 486 28.83 -14.35 15.74
CA ASP A 486 30.06 -14.42 14.96
C ASP A 486 31.24 -13.80 15.75
N LEU A 487 32.39 -14.48 15.75
CA LEU A 487 33.62 -14.04 16.41
C LEU A 487 34.68 -13.64 15.37
N PHE A 488 35.28 -12.47 15.57
CA PHE A 488 36.35 -11.91 14.74
C PHE A 488 37.60 -11.66 15.59
N PRO A 489 38.69 -12.44 15.41
CA PRO A 489 39.93 -12.28 16.15
C PRO A 489 40.70 -11.02 15.71
N PRO A 490 41.77 -10.65 16.44
CA PRO A 490 42.58 -9.47 16.14
C PRO A 490 43.10 -9.45 14.69
N GLY A 491 42.91 -8.32 14.02
CA GLY A 491 43.35 -8.11 12.63
C GLY A 491 42.34 -8.55 11.55
N SER A 492 41.15 -9.02 11.92
CA SER A 492 40.06 -9.32 10.98
C SER A 492 39.00 -8.21 10.99
N ASP A 493 38.67 -7.69 9.79
CA ASP A 493 37.63 -6.67 9.62
C ASP A 493 36.29 -7.37 9.27
N PRO A 494 35.22 -7.20 10.08
CA PRO A 494 33.94 -7.86 9.86
C PRO A 494 33.24 -7.50 8.54
N LYS A 495 33.65 -6.42 7.88
CA LYS A 495 33.10 -5.99 6.58
C LYS A 495 33.70 -6.74 5.38
N THR A 496 34.92 -7.24 5.50
CA THR A 496 35.66 -7.85 4.38
C THR A 496 36.04 -9.32 4.65
N ALA A 497 36.20 -9.70 5.91
CA ALA A 497 36.56 -11.04 6.32
C ALA A 497 35.31 -11.88 6.66
N LYS A 498 35.40 -13.19 6.39
CA LYS A 498 34.44 -14.16 6.94
C LYS A 498 34.64 -14.26 8.47
N PRO A 499 33.56 -14.54 9.24
CA PRO A 499 33.71 -14.79 10.66
C PRO A 499 34.65 -15.97 10.87
N ALA A 500 35.55 -15.87 11.86
CA ALA A 500 36.47 -16.94 12.16
C ALA A 500 35.74 -18.12 12.81
N PHE A 501 34.70 -17.85 13.60
CA PHE A 501 33.83 -18.90 14.15
C PHE A 501 32.45 -18.32 14.46
N THR A 502 31.40 -19.15 14.42
CA THR A 502 30.05 -18.74 14.82
C THR A 502 29.53 -19.64 15.94
N LEU A 503 29.19 -19.03 17.07
CA LEU A 503 28.49 -19.69 18.17
C LEU A 503 27.00 -19.82 17.82
N LYS A 504 26.57 -21.05 17.55
CA LYS A 504 25.17 -21.41 17.23
C LYS A 504 24.54 -22.38 18.22
N ASP A 505 25.37 -23.16 18.91
CA ASP A 505 24.96 -24.24 19.82
C ASP A 505 25.36 -23.92 21.26
N ASN A 506 24.39 -23.93 22.17
CA ASN A 506 24.59 -23.68 23.60
C ASN A 506 24.91 -24.97 24.39
N ARG A 507 25.08 -26.10 23.72
CA ARG A 507 25.36 -27.36 24.38
C ARG A 507 26.80 -27.42 24.91
N PRO A 508 27.01 -27.89 26.16
CA PRO A 508 28.34 -28.07 26.72
C PRO A 508 29.15 -29.23 26.11
N ASP A 509 28.48 -30.24 25.51
CA ASP A 509 29.10 -31.42 24.88
C ASP A 509 28.59 -31.60 23.44
N LYS A 510 29.43 -31.27 22.45
CA LYS A 510 29.12 -31.33 21.02
C LYS A 510 29.26 -32.74 20.41
N THR A 511 29.70 -33.74 21.17
CA THR A 511 29.95 -35.10 20.64
C THR A 511 28.69 -35.96 20.48
N LYS A 512 27.56 -35.54 21.06
CA LYS A 512 26.30 -36.30 21.10
C LYS A 512 25.33 -36.07 19.93
N GLY A 513 25.77 -35.45 18.83
CA GLY A 513 25.05 -35.41 17.55
C GLY A 513 23.67 -34.71 17.52
N SER A 514 23.26 -34.00 18.58
CA SER A 514 22.04 -33.21 18.62
C SER A 514 22.41 -31.73 18.86
N PHE A 515 21.59 -30.79 18.39
CA PHE A 515 21.90 -29.36 18.33
C PHE A 515 20.94 -28.56 19.23
N THR A 516 21.44 -27.67 20.09
CA THR A 516 20.60 -26.82 20.95
C THR A 516 20.87 -25.34 20.67
N PRO A 517 20.03 -24.66 19.88
CA PRO A 517 20.28 -23.28 19.48
C PRO A 517 20.24 -22.31 20.67
N TYR A 518 21.03 -21.24 20.61
CA TYR A 518 20.80 -20.07 21.46
C TYR A 518 19.48 -19.42 21.06
N THR A 519 18.54 -19.30 22.00
CA THR A 519 17.21 -18.73 21.73
C THR A 519 16.95 -17.49 22.58
N LEU A 520 16.50 -16.43 21.94
CA LEU A 520 16.01 -15.19 22.56
C LEU A 520 14.48 -15.22 22.54
N THR A 521 13.84 -15.02 23.70
CA THR A 521 12.37 -14.96 23.81
C THR A 521 11.93 -13.54 24.09
N PHE A 522 11.02 -13.01 23.28
CA PHE A 522 10.50 -11.65 23.47
C PHE A 522 9.44 -11.64 24.58
N ALA A 523 9.73 -10.95 25.68
CA ALA A 523 8.77 -10.73 26.76
C ALA A 523 7.66 -9.75 26.33
N PRO A 524 6.43 -9.87 26.87
CA PRO A 524 5.35 -8.91 26.62
C PRO A 524 5.74 -7.48 27.02
N GLY A 525 5.57 -6.51 26.11
CA GLY A 525 5.92 -5.10 26.28
C GLY A 525 5.55 -4.28 25.03
N ASP A 526 5.71 -2.95 25.06
CA ASP A 526 5.60 -2.08 23.89
C ASP A 526 6.84 -1.14 23.80
N PRO A 527 7.90 -1.53 23.06
CA PRO A 527 8.00 -2.75 22.25
C PRO A 527 8.29 -4.02 23.10
N PRO A 528 7.87 -5.22 22.63
CA PRO A 528 8.34 -6.51 23.16
C PRO A 528 9.87 -6.63 23.12
N HIS A 529 10.48 -7.10 24.21
CA HIS A 529 11.94 -7.12 24.40
C HIS A 529 12.45 -8.50 24.78
N GLY A 530 13.58 -8.92 24.23
CA GLY A 530 14.25 -10.17 24.61
C GLY A 530 15.77 -10.03 24.74
N GLN A 531 16.37 -10.92 25.53
CA GLN A 531 17.81 -10.95 25.80
C GLN A 531 18.32 -12.39 25.77
N VAL A 532 19.55 -12.59 25.27
CA VAL A 532 20.27 -13.87 25.34
C VAL A 532 21.76 -13.63 25.65
N GLU A 533 22.36 -14.51 26.45
CA GLU A 533 23.79 -14.46 26.79
C GLU A 533 24.58 -15.56 26.09
N PHE A 534 25.68 -15.18 25.45
CA PHE A 534 26.71 -16.06 24.92
C PHE A 534 27.92 -16.06 25.86
N VAL A 535 28.57 -17.22 26.00
CA VAL A 535 29.82 -17.35 26.78
C VAL A 535 30.93 -17.77 25.84
N VAL A 536 31.89 -16.87 25.60
CA VAL A 536 33.07 -17.12 24.76
C VAL A 536 34.18 -17.64 25.67
N ASP A 537 34.31 -18.96 25.78
CA ASP A 537 35.23 -19.61 26.73
C ASP A 537 36.45 -20.24 26.01
N PRO A 538 37.69 -19.94 26.41
CA PRO A 538 38.89 -20.48 25.77
C PRO A 538 39.00 -22.01 25.88
N ALA A 539 38.57 -22.62 26.99
CA ALA A 539 38.61 -24.08 27.14
C ALA A 539 37.59 -24.75 26.22
N ARG A 540 36.39 -24.17 26.09
CA ARG A 540 35.35 -24.69 25.18
C ARG A 540 35.75 -24.55 23.72
N LEU A 541 36.38 -23.43 23.34
CA LEU A 541 36.86 -23.21 21.97
C LEU A 541 38.04 -24.14 21.62
N ALA A 542 38.94 -24.40 22.57
CA ALA A 542 40.05 -25.33 22.36
C ALA A 542 39.60 -26.81 22.29
N ALA A 543 38.53 -27.16 22.98
CA ALA A 543 37.93 -28.51 22.96
C ALA A 543 36.92 -28.72 21.82
N ASP A 544 36.59 -27.67 21.05
CA ASP A 544 35.61 -27.74 19.98
C ASP A 544 36.10 -28.65 18.83
N PRO A 545 35.25 -29.55 18.29
CA PRO A 545 35.61 -30.34 17.11
C PRO A 545 35.94 -29.47 15.88
N ASP A 546 35.38 -28.26 15.79
CA ASP A 546 35.63 -27.33 14.68
C ASP A 546 37.09 -26.81 14.73
N PRO A 547 37.90 -27.00 13.67
CA PRO A 547 39.26 -26.46 13.61
C PRO A 547 39.32 -24.93 13.71
N ASP A 548 38.29 -24.22 13.23
CA ASP A 548 38.29 -22.76 13.21
C ASP A 548 38.07 -22.18 14.62
N ALA A 549 37.28 -22.85 15.45
CA ALA A 549 37.14 -22.53 16.88
C ALA A 549 38.47 -22.69 17.63
N ARG A 550 39.21 -23.77 17.37
CA ARG A 550 40.50 -24.04 18.01
C ARG A 550 41.55 -23.00 17.64
N ALA A 551 41.53 -22.51 16.40
CA ALA A 551 42.44 -21.48 15.91
C ALA A 551 42.32 -20.13 16.66
N LEU A 552 41.20 -19.88 17.33
CA LEU A 552 40.96 -18.69 18.16
C LEU A 552 41.73 -18.68 19.49
N THR A 553 42.32 -19.81 19.86
CA THR A 553 43.07 -19.99 21.10
C THR A 553 44.56 -20.20 20.83
N THR A 554 45.40 -19.86 21.81
CA THR A 554 46.84 -20.09 21.84
C THR A 554 47.24 -20.65 23.20
N GLU A 555 48.40 -21.31 23.30
CA GLU A 555 48.90 -21.70 24.61
C GLU A 555 49.29 -20.48 25.45
N SER A 556 48.98 -20.53 26.75
CA SER A 556 49.40 -19.50 27.71
C SER A 556 50.92 -19.31 27.71
N LYS A 557 51.35 -18.05 27.84
CA LYS A 557 52.77 -17.67 28.05
C LYS A 557 53.25 -17.98 29.48
N ASP A 558 52.38 -18.46 30.36
CA ASP A 558 52.66 -18.80 31.76
C ASP A 558 53.48 -20.10 31.86
N ALA A 559 54.64 -20.04 32.52
CA ALA A 559 55.52 -21.19 32.70
C ALA A 559 55.00 -22.22 33.72
N ALA A 560 54.07 -21.82 34.62
CA ALA A 560 53.52 -22.68 35.67
C ALA A 560 52.26 -23.45 35.23
N ILE A 561 51.46 -22.89 34.31
CA ILE A 561 50.18 -23.50 33.87
C ILE A 561 50.04 -23.38 32.35
N LYS A 562 50.31 -24.48 31.64
CA LYS A 562 49.99 -24.61 30.21
C LYS A 562 48.48 -24.84 30.04
N LYS A 563 47.75 -23.78 29.71
CA LYS A 563 46.30 -23.82 29.39
C LYS A 563 46.00 -23.04 28.10
N PRO A 564 44.93 -23.37 27.37
CA PRO A 564 44.49 -22.57 26.23
C PRO A 564 43.99 -21.20 26.71
N VAL A 565 44.42 -20.15 26.03
CA VAL A 565 44.00 -18.76 26.24
C VAL A 565 43.53 -18.15 24.91
N LEU A 566 42.63 -17.17 24.97
CA LEU A 566 42.21 -16.41 23.79
C LEU A 566 43.39 -15.61 23.23
N ARG A 567 43.42 -15.39 21.90
CA ARG A 567 44.42 -14.52 21.27
C ARG A 567 44.32 -13.09 21.81
N GLU A 568 45.43 -12.54 22.28
CA GLU A 568 45.49 -11.17 22.79
C GLU A 568 45.30 -10.13 21.66
N GLY A 569 44.53 -9.07 21.91
CA GLY A 569 44.30 -7.96 20.97
C GLY A 569 42.85 -7.50 20.86
N PRO A 570 42.54 -6.61 19.89
CA PRO A 570 41.18 -6.12 19.66
C PRO A 570 40.31 -7.15 18.93
N TRP A 571 39.27 -7.65 19.60
CA TRP A 571 38.25 -8.51 19.03
C TRP A 571 37.02 -7.71 18.59
N THR A 572 36.31 -8.27 17.62
CA THR A 572 34.97 -7.81 17.24
C THR A 572 34.00 -8.98 17.29
N VAL A 573 32.78 -8.75 17.76
CA VAL A 573 31.71 -9.75 17.72
C VAL A 573 30.54 -9.22 16.91
N ARG A 574 29.81 -10.10 16.24
CA ARG A 574 28.61 -9.74 15.47
C ARG A 574 27.46 -10.66 15.79
N ALA A 575 26.38 -10.11 16.35
CA ALA A 575 25.15 -10.84 16.57
C ALA A 575 24.37 -10.96 15.25
N ARG A 576 23.78 -12.14 15.01
CA ARG A 576 22.91 -12.43 13.88
C ARG A 576 21.62 -13.07 14.36
N ILE A 577 20.47 -12.48 14.03
CA ILE A 577 19.15 -13.07 14.26
C ILE A 577 18.54 -13.36 12.89
N PRO A 578 18.15 -14.61 12.57
CA PRO A 578 17.48 -14.90 11.32
C PRO A 578 16.16 -14.13 11.26
N ARG A 579 15.82 -13.63 10.08
CA ARG A 579 14.55 -12.94 9.85
C ARG A 579 13.36 -13.82 10.21
N ASP A 580 12.28 -13.20 10.65
CA ASP A 580 11.03 -13.91 10.85
C ASP A 580 10.36 -14.28 9.51
N GLU A 581 9.55 -15.34 9.50
CA GLU A 581 8.76 -15.69 8.30
C GLU A 581 7.76 -14.59 7.93
N ASN A 582 7.25 -13.84 8.91
CA ASN A 582 6.28 -12.76 8.69
C ASN A 582 6.92 -11.37 8.60
N GLU A 583 8.25 -11.30 8.51
CA GLU A 583 9.01 -10.06 8.49
C GLU A 583 9.43 -9.63 7.08
N VAL A 584 9.22 -8.35 6.76
CA VAL A 584 9.64 -7.74 5.50
C VAL A 584 11.07 -7.23 5.66
N PHE A 585 12.03 -8.16 5.59
CA PHE A 585 13.46 -7.86 5.69
C PHE A 585 14.25 -8.51 4.53
N PRO A 586 15.04 -7.73 3.76
CA PRO A 586 15.68 -8.22 2.54
C PRO A 586 16.80 -9.21 2.80
N ASP A 587 17.54 -9.02 3.90
CA ASP A 587 18.64 -9.89 4.28
C ASP A 587 18.13 -11.11 5.07
N GLU A 588 18.87 -12.20 5.05
CA GLU A 588 18.50 -13.43 5.77
C GLU A 588 18.63 -13.27 7.29
N PHE A 589 19.54 -12.39 7.74
CA PHE A 589 19.86 -12.16 9.14
C PHE A 589 19.89 -10.66 9.46
N HIS A 590 19.24 -10.27 10.56
CA HIS A 590 19.51 -9.01 11.24
C HIS A 590 20.90 -9.07 11.84
N VAL A 591 21.73 -8.06 11.60
CA VAL A 591 23.12 -8.05 12.06
C VAL A 591 23.43 -6.80 12.89
N ARG A 592 24.19 -6.98 13.98
CA ARG A 592 24.76 -5.88 14.75
C ARG A 592 26.15 -6.23 15.27
N GLU A 593 27.08 -5.31 15.09
CA GLU A 593 28.50 -5.49 15.42
C GLU A 593 28.86 -4.73 16.71
N ARG A 594 29.73 -5.35 17.52
CA ARG A 594 30.38 -4.73 18.67
C ARG A 594 31.90 -4.84 18.52
N PRO A 595 32.57 -3.82 17.95
CA PRO A 595 34.02 -3.79 17.79
C PRO A 595 34.74 -3.31 19.05
N GLY A 596 36.05 -3.57 19.15
CA GLY A 596 36.93 -2.92 20.11
C GLY A 596 37.05 -3.61 21.48
N ILE A 597 36.72 -4.90 21.56
CA ILE A 597 36.87 -5.71 22.79
C ILE A 597 38.37 -6.00 22.97
N GLN A 598 39.00 -5.45 24.00
CA GLN A 598 40.43 -5.65 24.24
C GLN A 598 40.64 -6.93 25.05
N VAL A 599 41.12 -7.99 24.41
CA VAL A 599 41.51 -9.22 25.10
C VAL A 599 42.95 -9.08 25.59
N ILE A 600 43.13 -8.72 26.86
CA ILE A 600 44.44 -8.47 27.50
C ILE A 600 44.45 -8.94 28.95
N GLN A 601 45.61 -9.39 29.45
CA GLN A 601 45.72 -9.84 30.85
C GLN A 601 45.45 -8.68 31.82
N LYS A 602 44.32 -8.73 32.54
CA LYS A 602 43.93 -7.72 33.54
C LYS A 602 44.77 -7.89 34.81
N LYS A 603 45.46 -6.82 35.23
CA LYS A 603 46.15 -6.78 36.52
C LYS A 603 45.13 -6.58 37.64
N ILE A 604 45.01 -7.53 38.56
CA ILE A 604 44.02 -7.45 39.65
C ILE A 604 44.58 -6.58 40.78
N ARG A 605 43.86 -5.53 41.16
CA ARG A 605 44.23 -4.60 42.23
C ARG A 605 43.59 -5.05 43.55
N VAL A 606 44.41 -5.50 44.50
CA VAL A 606 43.96 -6.13 45.74
C VAL A 606 44.26 -5.21 46.94
N LEU A 607 43.25 -4.94 47.76
CA LEU A 607 43.41 -4.38 49.11
C LEU A 607 43.36 -5.52 50.12
N LEU A 608 44.48 -5.77 50.79
CA LEU A 608 44.63 -6.76 51.85
C LEU A 608 44.51 -6.06 53.21
N MET A 609 43.40 -6.26 53.91
CA MET A 609 43.07 -5.60 55.18
C MET A 609 43.04 -6.61 56.32
N ALA A 610 43.55 -6.26 57.49
CA ALA A 610 43.43 -7.08 58.68
C ALA A 610 43.38 -6.28 59.99
N GLY A 611 42.67 -6.79 61.00
CA GLY A 611 42.76 -6.27 62.37
C GLY A 611 44.13 -6.54 63.00
N ALA A 612 44.65 -7.76 62.79
CA ALA A 612 45.99 -8.16 63.18
C ALA A 612 46.57 -9.14 62.13
N PRO A 613 47.91 -9.21 61.96
CA PRO A 613 48.54 -10.05 60.95
C PRO A 613 48.49 -11.54 61.33
N SER A 614 47.33 -12.17 61.10
CA SER A 614 47.10 -13.61 61.29
C SER A 614 48.01 -14.47 60.40
N ARG A 615 48.10 -15.77 60.67
CA ARG A 615 48.87 -16.70 59.83
C ARG A 615 48.37 -16.66 58.38
N GLU A 616 47.06 -16.77 58.18
CA GLU A 616 46.45 -16.71 56.84
C GLU A 616 46.81 -15.41 56.11
N PHE A 617 46.74 -14.26 56.80
CA PHE A 617 47.13 -12.97 56.24
C PHE A 617 48.59 -12.97 55.75
N GLN A 618 49.52 -13.55 56.51
CA GLN A 618 50.92 -13.63 56.12
C GLN A 618 51.13 -14.51 54.88
N PHE A 619 50.50 -15.70 54.82
CA PHE A 619 50.57 -16.57 53.65
C PHE A 619 49.93 -15.92 52.41
N ALA A 620 48.78 -15.25 52.56
CA ALA A 620 48.13 -14.52 51.48
C ALA A 620 48.99 -13.34 50.98
N ARG A 621 49.63 -12.58 51.89
CA ARG A 621 50.58 -11.50 51.54
C ARG A 621 51.79 -12.03 50.78
N THR A 622 52.35 -13.18 51.17
CA THR A 622 53.47 -13.80 50.45
C THR A 622 53.07 -14.25 49.05
N PHE A 623 51.93 -14.92 48.91
CA PHE A 623 51.37 -15.31 47.61
C PHE A 623 51.16 -14.09 46.70
N LEU A 624 50.46 -13.07 47.19
CA LEU A 624 50.15 -11.85 46.42
C LEU A 624 51.40 -11.07 46.00
N ASN A 625 52.44 -10.99 46.85
CA ASN A 625 53.69 -10.33 46.47
C ASN A 625 54.40 -11.03 45.30
N ARG A 626 54.28 -12.36 45.18
CA ARG A 626 54.77 -13.07 44.00
C ARG A 626 53.94 -12.75 42.76
N GLU A 627 52.62 -12.69 42.89
CA GLU A 627 51.73 -12.28 41.79
C GLU A 627 52.01 -10.85 41.30
N VAL A 628 52.44 -9.96 42.20
CA VAL A 628 52.91 -8.60 41.85
C VAL A 628 54.24 -8.66 41.07
N ALA A 629 55.18 -9.49 41.51
CA ALA A 629 56.47 -9.68 40.82
C ALA A 629 56.29 -10.22 39.40
N GLU A 630 55.26 -11.04 39.18
CA GLU A 630 54.86 -11.58 37.87
C GLU A 630 53.93 -10.63 37.08
N ASN A 631 53.73 -9.40 37.56
CA ASN A 631 52.94 -8.35 36.91
C ASN A 631 51.45 -8.73 36.72
N ARG A 632 50.93 -9.67 37.52
CA ARG A 632 49.53 -10.15 37.49
C ARG A 632 48.62 -9.44 38.49
N ALA A 633 49.20 -8.88 39.56
CA ALA A 633 48.45 -8.17 40.59
C ALA A 633 49.13 -6.85 41.02
N ALA A 634 48.37 -6.00 41.72
CA ALA A 634 48.89 -4.88 42.50
C ALA A 634 48.40 -5.03 43.94
N LEU A 635 49.29 -4.89 44.94
CA LEU A 635 48.98 -5.14 46.34
C LEU A 635 49.06 -3.86 47.17
N THR A 636 47.95 -3.53 47.84
CA THR A 636 47.92 -2.56 48.95
C THR A 636 47.55 -3.27 50.24
N VAL A 637 48.21 -2.92 51.34
CA VAL A 637 48.03 -3.53 52.66
C VAL A 637 47.52 -2.50 53.66
N LEU A 638 46.57 -2.90 54.50
CA LEU A 638 46.04 -2.15 55.64
C LEU A 638 46.05 -3.06 56.88
N VAL A 639 46.72 -2.65 57.96
CA VAL A 639 46.71 -3.37 59.24
C VAL A 639 46.26 -2.43 60.34
N GLN A 640 45.16 -2.77 61.02
CA GLN A 640 44.46 -1.92 62.00
C GLN A 640 44.98 -2.18 63.42
N ASN A 641 46.29 -2.10 63.60
CA ASN A 641 46.93 -2.17 64.90
C ASN A 641 48.07 -1.14 64.99
N GLU A 642 48.73 -1.04 66.15
CA GLU A 642 49.83 -0.07 66.34
C GLU A 642 50.94 -0.23 65.29
N ALA A 643 51.26 -1.46 64.86
CA ALA A 643 52.31 -1.69 63.88
C ALA A 643 51.96 -1.14 62.49
N GLY A 644 50.69 -1.21 62.09
CA GLY A 644 50.22 -0.67 60.81
C GLY A 644 50.03 0.85 60.80
N THR A 645 49.62 1.45 61.93
CA THR A 645 49.38 2.90 62.03
C THR A 645 50.65 3.71 62.29
N THR A 646 51.65 3.14 62.96
CA THR A 646 52.94 3.81 63.26
C THR A 646 54.01 3.60 62.19
N GLY A 647 53.71 2.90 61.09
CA GLY A 647 54.66 2.62 60.00
C GLY A 647 55.77 1.64 60.37
N LYS A 648 55.66 0.93 61.50
CA LYS A 648 56.63 -0.08 61.96
C LYS A 648 56.49 -1.42 61.25
N LEU A 649 55.40 -1.65 60.51
CA LEU A 649 55.25 -2.80 59.64
C LEU A 649 56.16 -2.65 58.42
N THR A 650 57.25 -3.44 58.34
CA THR A 650 58.17 -3.41 57.19
C THR A 650 57.43 -3.79 55.90
N PRO A 651 57.27 -2.85 54.94
CA PRO A 651 56.64 -3.17 53.67
C PRO A 651 57.63 -3.91 52.76
N ASN A 652 57.13 -4.83 51.95
CA ASN A 652 57.91 -5.35 50.83
C ASN A 652 58.07 -4.25 49.75
N PRO A 653 59.16 -4.22 48.96
CA PRO A 653 59.34 -3.20 47.92
C PRO A 653 58.22 -3.14 46.86
N THR A 654 57.47 -4.24 46.73
CA THR A 654 56.43 -4.47 45.72
C THR A 654 55.02 -4.09 46.18
N GLU A 655 54.80 -3.78 47.45
CA GLU A 655 53.48 -3.48 48.00
C GLU A 655 53.38 -2.06 48.56
N LYS A 656 52.15 -1.54 48.64
CA LYS A 656 51.86 -0.24 49.26
C LYS A 656 51.21 -0.42 50.62
N LEU A 657 51.60 0.37 51.62
CA LEU A 657 50.98 0.36 52.95
C LEU A 657 50.11 1.61 53.12
N ILE A 658 48.87 1.44 53.56
CA ILE A 658 47.96 2.55 53.91
C ILE A 658 47.61 2.51 55.40
N ALA A 659 47.41 3.69 56.00
CA ALA A 659 47.22 3.83 57.45
C ALA A 659 45.74 3.73 57.90
N ARG A 660 44.79 3.87 56.97
CA ARG A 660 43.35 3.86 57.24
C ARG A 660 42.58 3.28 56.05
N PHE A 661 41.35 2.86 56.29
CA PHE A 661 40.45 2.42 55.22
C PHE A 661 40.19 3.54 54.20
N PRO A 662 40.06 3.23 52.89
CA PRO A 662 39.67 4.19 51.86
C PRO A 662 38.44 5.03 52.28
N ASN A 663 38.46 6.32 51.99
CA ASN A 663 37.45 7.29 52.46
C ASN A 663 36.75 8.03 51.33
N LYS A 664 36.97 7.61 50.08
CA LYS A 664 36.34 8.17 48.89
C LYS A 664 35.98 7.05 47.92
N LEU A 665 34.92 7.29 47.15
CA LEU A 665 34.56 6.51 45.97
C LEU A 665 34.36 7.47 44.79
N ASP A 666 35.43 7.74 44.06
CA ASP A 666 35.43 8.69 42.94
C ASP A 666 35.79 7.99 41.61
N LEU A 667 34.90 8.15 40.63
CA LEU A 667 35.02 7.62 39.27
C LEU A 667 35.68 8.60 38.29
N ALA A 668 35.79 9.88 38.65
CA ALA A 668 36.15 10.96 37.73
C ALA A 668 37.63 11.40 37.79
N SER A 669 38.41 10.90 38.75
CA SER A 669 39.77 11.38 38.97
C SER A 669 40.72 10.96 37.83
N LYS A 670 41.02 11.88 36.90
CA LYS A 670 41.96 11.68 35.79
C LYS A 670 43.44 11.80 36.21
N ASP A 671 43.72 12.43 37.34
CA ASP A 671 45.06 12.52 37.97
C ASP A 671 44.91 12.73 39.49
N PRO A 672 44.62 11.67 40.28
CA PRO A 672 44.62 11.79 41.73
C PRO A 672 46.05 12.00 42.24
N ASP A 673 46.20 12.90 43.22
CA ASP A 673 47.43 13.04 44.02
C ASP A 673 47.97 11.64 44.40
N PRO A 674 49.22 11.29 44.05
CA PRO A 674 49.80 9.96 44.31
C PRO A 674 49.66 9.49 45.76
N GLU A 675 49.63 10.40 46.74
CA GLU A 675 49.44 10.06 48.15
C GLU A 675 47.98 9.78 48.51
N GLN A 676 47.02 10.42 47.84
CA GLN A 676 45.59 10.24 48.08
C GLN A 676 44.99 9.11 47.24
N LYS A 677 45.64 8.74 46.14
CA LYS A 677 45.19 7.68 45.22
C LYS A 677 44.82 6.38 45.94
N PRO A 678 45.62 5.82 46.87
CA PRO A 678 45.29 4.58 47.57
C PRO A 678 44.05 4.65 48.48
N TYR A 679 43.56 5.84 48.79
CA TYR A 679 42.37 6.04 49.65
C TYR A 679 41.06 6.17 48.86
N ASN A 680 41.09 5.95 47.53
CA ASN A 680 39.90 5.81 46.70
C ASN A 680 39.55 4.33 46.50
N LEU A 681 38.33 3.91 46.87
CA LEU A 681 37.85 2.53 46.69
C LEU A 681 37.87 2.08 45.21
N ASN A 682 37.71 3.01 44.26
CA ASN A 682 37.72 2.71 42.83
C ASN A 682 39.08 2.15 42.34
N GLU A 683 40.17 2.37 43.09
CA GLU A 683 41.50 1.83 42.82
C GLU A 683 41.64 0.32 43.06
N TYR A 684 40.63 -0.31 43.67
CA TYR A 684 40.64 -1.72 43.99
C TYR A 684 39.59 -2.50 43.20
N ASP A 685 39.94 -3.76 42.92
CA ASP A 685 39.05 -4.74 42.30
C ASP A 685 38.51 -5.72 43.37
N VAL A 686 39.36 -6.09 44.34
CA VAL A 686 39.02 -7.00 45.44
C VAL A 686 39.57 -6.49 46.78
N ILE A 687 38.78 -6.63 47.83
CA ILE A 687 39.18 -6.43 49.23
C ILE A 687 39.18 -7.80 49.92
N LEU A 688 40.33 -8.19 50.48
CA LEU A 688 40.48 -9.35 51.34
C LEU A 688 40.59 -8.87 52.78
N ALA A 689 39.55 -9.09 53.58
CA ALA A 689 39.40 -8.58 54.92
C ALA A 689 39.54 -9.72 55.96
N PHE A 690 40.66 -9.74 56.68
CA PHE A 690 40.99 -10.72 57.71
C PHE A 690 40.68 -10.18 59.10
N ASP A 691 39.52 -10.55 59.63
CA ASP A 691 38.98 -10.09 60.91
C ASP A 691 39.25 -8.60 61.18
N PRO A 692 38.85 -7.70 60.24
CA PRO A 692 39.12 -6.27 60.36
C PRO A 692 38.37 -5.70 61.56
N ASP A 693 38.93 -4.66 62.17
CA ASP A 693 38.23 -3.85 63.16
C ASP A 693 37.24 -2.92 62.44
N TRP A 694 35.96 -3.27 62.47
CA TRP A 694 34.88 -2.50 61.86
C TRP A 694 34.53 -1.23 62.66
N THR A 695 35.08 -1.05 63.88
CA THR A 695 34.89 0.21 64.62
C THR A 695 35.61 1.39 63.97
N GLU A 696 36.69 1.14 63.23
CA GLU A 696 37.43 2.18 62.49
C GLU A 696 36.76 2.60 61.18
N VAL A 697 35.73 1.87 60.72
CA VAL A 697 35.01 2.17 59.47
C VAL A 697 33.83 3.11 59.78
N THR A 698 33.85 4.32 59.22
CA THR A 698 32.74 5.28 59.38
C THR A 698 31.48 4.85 58.61
N GLN A 699 30.31 5.42 58.94
CA GLN A 699 29.06 5.17 58.20
C GLN A 699 29.22 5.45 56.70
N GLN A 700 29.81 6.60 56.34
CA GLN A 700 30.03 6.97 54.94
C GLN A 700 30.90 5.94 54.20
N GLN A 701 31.96 5.44 54.85
CA GLN A 701 32.81 4.40 54.27
C GLN A 701 32.08 3.08 54.10
N ALA A 702 31.19 2.72 55.03
CA ALA A 702 30.33 1.54 54.91
C ALA A 702 29.36 1.69 53.73
N ASP A 703 28.74 2.86 53.55
CA ASP A 703 27.87 3.15 52.41
C ASP A 703 28.63 3.12 51.08
N ASP A 704 29.84 3.70 51.03
CA ASP A 704 30.68 3.69 49.84
C ASP A 704 31.16 2.27 49.52
N LEU A 705 31.48 1.45 50.52
CA LEU A 705 31.79 0.04 50.36
C LEU A 705 30.60 -0.72 49.77
N LYS A 706 29.38 -0.49 50.27
CA LYS A 706 28.16 -1.11 49.74
C LYS A 706 27.96 -0.77 48.26
N VAL A 707 28.10 0.51 47.91
CA VAL A 707 27.95 0.98 46.53
C VAL A 707 29.04 0.39 45.63
N TRP A 708 30.28 0.36 46.09
CA TRP A 708 31.41 -0.24 45.37
C TRP A 708 31.18 -1.73 45.10
N VAL A 709 30.67 -2.48 46.07
CA VAL A 709 30.29 -3.90 45.89
C VAL A 709 29.11 -4.00 44.92
N GLU A 710 27.93 -3.45 45.27
CA GLU A 710 26.67 -3.74 44.58
C GLU A 710 26.58 -3.15 43.17
N ARG A 711 27.12 -1.94 42.95
CA ARG A 711 26.95 -1.19 41.70
C ARG A 711 28.19 -1.21 40.80
N GLN A 712 29.40 -1.25 41.39
CA GLN A 712 30.65 -1.29 40.61
C GLN A 712 31.26 -2.69 40.49
N GLY A 713 30.63 -3.69 41.14
CA GLY A 713 31.04 -5.09 41.09
C GLY A 713 32.34 -5.39 41.84
N GLY A 714 32.66 -4.59 42.86
CA GLY A 714 33.81 -4.82 43.74
C GLY A 714 33.68 -6.14 44.51
N GLY A 715 34.78 -6.91 44.59
CA GLY A 715 34.81 -8.17 45.30
C GLY A 715 35.16 -8.02 46.77
N LEU A 716 34.31 -8.45 47.70
CA LEU A 716 34.61 -8.43 49.14
C LEU A 716 34.71 -9.85 49.71
N VAL A 717 35.87 -10.22 50.27
CA VAL A 717 36.05 -11.47 51.03
C VAL A 717 36.25 -11.13 52.50
N LEU A 718 35.34 -11.59 53.36
CA LEU A 718 35.48 -11.51 54.81
C LEU A 718 35.95 -12.86 55.34
N VAL A 719 37.15 -12.89 55.94
CA VAL A 719 37.66 -14.02 56.71
C VAL A 719 37.41 -13.73 58.18
N ALA A 720 36.45 -14.44 58.75
CA ALA A 720 36.01 -14.27 60.13
C ALA A 720 37.01 -14.85 61.13
N ASP A 721 37.17 -14.18 62.26
CA ASP A 721 37.86 -14.67 63.44
C ASP A 721 37.22 -14.08 64.71
N ARG A 722 37.69 -14.50 65.89
CA ARG A 722 37.04 -14.23 67.18
C ARG A 722 37.28 -12.82 67.72
N ILE A 723 38.18 -12.02 67.12
CA ILE A 723 38.62 -10.76 67.70
C ILE A 723 37.65 -9.64 67.33
N ASN A 724 37.36 -9.42 66.04
CA ASN A 724 36.58 -8.26 65.60
C ASN A 724 35.26 -8.61 64.90
N THR A 725 35.09 -9.83 64.38
CA THR A 725 33.90 -10.21 63.60
C THR A 725 32.60 -10.13 64.43
N TYR A 726 32.68 -10.26 65.76
CA TYR A 726 31.52 -10.12 66.66
C TYR A 726 30.85 -8.74 66.56
N GLN A 727 31.58 -7.72 66.12
CA GLN A 727 31.05 -6.36 65.92
C GLN A 727 29.92 -6.35 64.88
N LEU A 728 29.99 -7.21 63.86
CA LEU A 728 28.96 -7.34 62.82
C LEU A 728 27.71 -8.09 63.28
N ALA A 729 27.83 -8.93 64.32
CA ALA A 729 26.71 -9.67 64.89
C ALA A 729 25.81 -8.81 65.80
N ARG A 730 26.31 -7.68 66.29
CA ARG A 730 25.63 -6.75 67.21
C ARG A 730 25.10 -5.47 66.53
N VAL A 731 24.94 -5.52 65.21
CA VAL A 731 24.49 -4.38 64.40
C VAL A 731 22.97 -4.28 64.48
N GLU A 732 22.47 -3.14 64.98
CA GLU A 732 21.03 -2.83 64.92
C GLU A 732 20.60 -2.46 63.50
N PRO A 733 19.35 -2.73 63.08
CA PRO A 733 18.83 -2.28 61.79
C PRO A 733 19.00 -0.76 61.62
N ASN A 734 19.47 -0.32 60.45
CA ASN A 734 19.75 1.09 60.13
C ASN A 734 20.85 1.76 60.98
N SER A 735 21.72 0.98 61.64
CA SER A 735 22.90 1.48 62.35
C SER A 735 24.15 1.59 61.44
N ARG A 736 25.26 2.07 62.03
CA ARG A 736 26.53 2.40 61.36
C ARG A 736 27.04 1.38 60.33
N LEU A 737 26.93 0.10 60.67
CA LEU A 737 27.51 -1.00 59.91
C LEU A 737 26.48 -1.81 59.11
N SER A 738 25.21 -1.35 59.07
CA SER A 738 24.16 -1.98 58.26
C SER A 738 24.57 -2.14 56.80
N PRO A 739 25.22 -1.15 56.13
CA PRO A 739 25.63 -1.32 54.74
C PRO A 739 26.64 -2.45 54.51
N VAL A 740 27.55 -2.68 55.48
CA VAL A 740 28.51 -3.79 55.44
C VAL A 740 27.79 -5.12 55.63
N LEU A 741 26.87 -5.17 56.60
CA LEU A 741 26.08 -6.36 56.85
C LEU A 741 25.21 -6.72 55.64
N ASP A 742 24.64 -5.73 54.94
CA ASP A 742 23.79 -5.89 53.75
C ASP A 742 24.50 -6.60 52.59
N VAL A 743 25.78 -6.31 52.36
CA VAL A 743 26.53 -6.91 51.25
C VAL A 743 27.09 -8.29 51.57
N LEU A 744 27.26 -8.64 52.85
CA LEU A 744 27.76 -9.96 53.23
C LEU A 744 26.74 -11.07 52.91
N PRO A 745 27.19 -12.28 52.52
CA PRO A 745 26.29 -13.37 52.16
C PRO A 745 25.70 -14.10 53.39
N VAL A 746 26.16 -13.77 54.60
CA VAL A 746 25.74 -14.38 55.86
C VAL A 746 25.43 -13.31 56.90
N LEU A 747 24.70 -13.70 57.93
CA LEU A 747 24.53 -12.96 59.18
C LEU A 747 25.43 -13.61 60.25
N PRO A 748 26.58 -13.01 60.62
CA PRO A 748 27.43 -13.55 61.69
C PRO A 748 26.67 -13.62 63.01
N ASP A 749 26.94 -14.64 63.83
CA ASP A 749 26.38 -14.75 65.17
C ASP A 749 27.32 -14.13 66.23
N ASP A 750 26.77 -13.82 67.40
CA ASP A 750 27.54 -13.27 68.51
C ASP A 750 28.32 -14.38 69.22
N VAL A 751 29.60 -14.49 68.84
CA VAL A 751 30.52 -15.48 69.38
C VAL A 751 30.70 -15.37 70.90
N ILE A 752 30.50 -14.19 71.50
CA ILE A 752 30.60 -13.99 72.96
C ILE A 752 29.33 -14.50 73.66
N ALA A 753 28.16 -14.29 73.07
CA ALA A 753 26.87 -14.72 73.62
C ALA A 753 26.66 -16.25 73.54
N VAL A 754 27.15 -16.90 72.47
CA VAL A 754 26.90 -18.32 72.16
C VAL A 754 27.70 -19.31 73.04
N LYS A 755 28.45 -18.85 74.06
CA LYS A 755 29.34 -19.67 74.92
C LYS A 755 30.23 -20.63 74.10
N ILE A 756 31.32 -20.10 73.57
CA ILE A 756 32.25 -20.79 72.68
C ILE A 756 32.75 -22.13 73.25
N LYS A 757 32.51 -23.23 72.53
CA LYS A 757 33.22 -24.50 72.74
C LYS A 757 34.71 -24.32 72.44
N ALA A 758 35.56 -24.96 73.25
CA ALA A 758 36.99 -24.99 72.98
C ALA A 758 37.26 -25.51 71.54
N ILE A 759 38.24 -24.92 70.86
CA ILE A 759 38.63 -25.37 69.51
C ILE A 759 38.98 -26.86 69.61
N PRO A 760 38.33 -27.73 68.81
CA PRO A 760 38.66 -29.14 68.74
C PRO A 760 40.17 -29.40 68.63
N LYS A 761 40.67 -30.45 69.29
CA LYS A 761 42.07 -30.88 69.15
C LYS A 761 42.31 -31.74 67.91
N THR A 762 41.24 -32.28 67.31
CA THR A 762 41.27 -33.11 66.12
C THR A 762 40.76 -32.33 64.92
N PRO A 763 41.32 -32.57 63.72
CA PRO A 763 40.87 -31.90 62.50
C PRO A 763 39.43 -32.30 62.16
N ARG A 764 38.75 -31.42 61.43
CA ARG A 764 37.43 -31.62 60.84
C ARG A 764 37.53 -31.44 59.34
N ARG A 765 36.73 -32.23 58.62
CA ARG A 765 36.58 -32.06 57.17
C ARG A 765 35.63 -30.91 56.87
N LEU A 766 35.77 -30.36 55.67
CA LEU A 766 34.71 -29.57 55.06
C LEU A 766 33.87 -30.47 54.14
N TYR A 767 32.57 -30.29 54.19
CA TYR A 767 31.64 -30.84 53.21
C TYR A 767 31.48 -29.80 52.11
N LEU A 768 31.87 -30.15 50.88
CA LEU A 768 31.98 -29.22 49.77
C LEU A 768 30.77 -29.33 48.85
N HIS A 769 30.28 -28.18 48.43
CA HIS A 769 29.13 -28.02 47.55
C HIS A 769 29.59 -27.18 46.36
N PRO A 770 30.14 -27.81 45.30
CA PRO A 770 30.66 -27.07 44.14
C PRO A 770 29.53 -26.38 43.38
N LEU A 771 29.81 -25.16 42.91
CA LEU A 771 28.90 -24.43 42.03
C LEU A 771 28.81 -25.14 40.67
N PRO A 772 27.61 -25.43 40.14
CA PRO A 772 27.46 -26.07 38.83
C PRO A 772 28.19 -25.29 37.73
N GLY A 773 29.11 -25.94 37.02
CA GLY A 773 29.89 -25.34 35.93
C GLY A 773 30.97 -24.33 36.37
N SER A 774 31.30 -24.25 37.67
CA SER A 774 32.35 -23.38 38.18
C SER A 774 33.58 -24.17 38.67
N ASP A 775 34.76 -23.71 38.27
CA ASP A 775 36.04 -24.29 38.69
C ASP A 775 36.54 -23.74 40.05
N LEU A 776 35.73 -22.98 40.79
CA LEU A 776 36.17 -22.27 42.00
C LEU A 776 36.76 -23.21 43.07
N LEU A 777 36.12 -24.37 43.30
CA LEU A 777 36.62 -25.35 44.28
C LEU A 777 37.68 -26.30 43.69
N LYS A 778 37.95 -26.24 42.39
CA LYS A 778 38.91 -27.12 41.73
C LYS A 778 40.34 -26.69 42.05
N ILE A 779 40.91 -27.24 43.11
CA ILE A 779 42.28 -26.89 43.57
C ILE A 779 43.37 -27.80 42.99
N ASP A 780 42.99 -28.86 42.28
CA ASP A 780 43.89 -29.78 41.61
C ASP A 780 43.49 -29.90 40.12
N ASP A 781 44.48 -29.99 39.25
CA ASP A 781 44.35 -30.19 37.81
C ASP A 781 45.36 -31.29 37.49
N PRO A 782 44.92 -32.56 37.28
CA PRO A 782 45.87 -33.61 36.94
C PRO A 782 46.56 -33.23 35.63
N ALA A 783 47.89 -33.31 35.62
CA ALA A 783 48.66 -33.12 34.40
C ALA A 783 48.11 -34.05 33.31
N VAL A 784 47.94 -33.53 32.10
CA VAL A 784 47.33 -34.15 30.91
C VAL A 784 48.06 -35.44 30.43
N VAL A 785 49.01 -35.98 31.21
CA VAL A 785 50.03 -36.94 30.77
C VAL A 785 49.83 -38.36 31.29
N GLU A 786 48.85 -38.67 32.15
CA GLU A 786 48.56 -40.08 32.45
C GLU A 786 47.80 -40.76 31.30
N GLU A 787 48.47 -41.71 30.64
CA GLU A 787 47.90 -42.54 29.58
C GLU A 787 46.56 -43.17 29.98
N LYS A 788 45.59 -43.03 29.08
CA LYS A 788 44.27 -43.66 29.12
C LYS A 788 44.39 -45.18 29.33
N LYS A 789 44.05 -45.67 30.53
CA LYS A 789 43.90 -47.12 30.75
C LYS A 789 42.51 -47.67 30.39
N ASP A 790 41.46 -46.85 30.38
CA ASP A 790 40.07 -47.37 30.28
C ASP A 790 39.13 -46.61 29.33
N GLY A 791 39.65 -45.76 28.43
CA GLY A 791 38.83 -45.10 27.40
C GLY A 791 37.76 -44.11 27.90
N LYS A 792 37.67 -43.87 29.21
CA LYS A 792 36.87 -42.79 29.82
C LYS A 792 37.77 -41.58 30.09
N GLU A 793 37.24 -40.39 29.83
CA GLU A 793 37.89 -39.14 30.24
C GLU A 793 38.15 -39.14 31.75
N PRO A 794 39.26 -38.55 32.23
CA PRO A 794 39.43 -38.32 33.66
C PRO A 794 38.24 -37.52 34.15
N GLU A 795 37.52 -38.08 35.12
CA GLU A 795 36.35 -37.45 35.72
C GLU A 795 36.79 -36.10 36.31
N ASN A 796 36.34 -35.00 35.70
CA ASN A 796 36.69 -33.62 36.09
C ASN A 796 35.93 -33.25 37.38
N ASP A 797 36.27 -33.93 38.48
CA ASP A 797 35.67 -33.71 39.79
C ASP A 797 36.25 -32.43 40.43
N PRO A 798 35.44 -31.37 40.64
CA PRO A 798 35.91 -30.11 41.20
C PRO A 798 36.35 -30.22 42.67
N VAL A 799 36.03 -31.31 43.38
CA VAL A 799 36.41 -31.49 44.79
C VAL A 799 37.53 -32.52 45.01
N ALA A 800 38.03 -33.17 43.96
CA ALA A 800 39.05 -34.23 44.06
C ALA A 800 40.32 -33.79 44.80
N GLY A 801 40.82 -32.58 44.53
CA GLY A 801 41.99 -32.04 45.23
C GLY A 801 41.74 -31.85 46.73
N TRP A 802 40.52 -31.47 47.13
CA TRP A 802 40.19 -31.34 48.55
C TRP A 802 40.14 -32.70 49.23
N GLU A 803 39.63 -33.73 48.54
CA GLU A 803 39.61 -35.09 49.07
C GLU A 803 41.03 -35.64 49.27
N ARG A 804 41.94 -35.38 48.31
CA ARG A 804 43.37 -35.71 48.46
C ARG A 804 43.97 -35.04 49.68
N PHE A 805 43.62 -33.78 49.96
CA PHE A 805 44.07 -33.09 51.16
C PHE A 805 43.55 -33.77 52.44
N PHE A 806 42.25 -34.06 52.52
CA PHE A 806 41.61 -34.62 53.73
C PHE A 806 42.06 -36.05 54.05
N THR A 807 42.10 -36.94 53.06
CA THR A 807 42.22 -38.39 53.28
C THR A 807 43.26 -39.10 52.40
N ASP A 808 43.98 -38.37 51.55
CA ASP A 808 44.86 -38.89 50.49
C ASP A 808 44.14 -39.71 49.39
N ARG A 809 42.79 -39.78 49.40
CA ARG A 809 41.97 -40.45 48.36
C ARG A 809 41.88 -39.60 47.08
N LYS A 810 41.79 -40.25 45.91
CA LYS A 810 41.69 -39.57 44.60
C LYS A 810 40.30 -38.99 44.30
N THR A 811 39.24 -39.63 44.80
CA THR A 811 37.85 -39.22 44.58
C THR A 811 37.07 -39.32 45.88
N TYR A 812 36.07 -38.44 46.04
CA TYR A 812 35.21 -38.47 47.21
C TYR A 812 34.22 -39.64 47.14
N ALA A 813 34.20 -40.47 48.18
CA ALA A 813 33.20 -41.51 48.38
C ALA A 813 32.78 -41.49 49.86
N GLU A 814 31.50 -41.20 50.10
CA GLU A 814 30.95 -41.13 51.45
C GLU A 814 31.05 -42.48 52.16
N ASN A 815 31.78 -42.51 53.28
CA ASN A 815 31.85 -43.70 54.11
C ASN A 815 30.58 -43.85 54.97
N LYS A 816 30.08 -45.10 55.09
CA LYS A 816 28.95 -45.44 55.97
C LYS A 816 29.25 -45.14 57.44
N ASP A 817 30.52 -45.19 57.86
CA ASP A 817 30.92 -44.73 59.20
C ASP A 817 31.20 -43.22 59.19
N PHE A 818 30.30 -42.46 59.80
CA PHE A 818 30.43 -41.01 59.88
C PHE A 818 31.70 -40.57 60.63
N LYS A 819 32.26 -41.39 61.53
CA LYS A 819 33.47 -41.01 62.28
C LYS A 819 34.71 -40.93 61.38
N VAL A 820 34.78 -41.77 60.34
CA VAL A 820 35.85 -41.75 59.34
C VAL A 820 35.80 -40.45 58.54
N GLU A 821 34.59 -39.99 58.22
CA GLU A 821 34.38 -38.71 57.54
C GLU A 821 34.58 -37.53 58.50
N PHE A 822 34.16 -37.65 59.76
CA PHE A 822 34.21 -36.56 60.73
C PHE A 822 35.64 -36.24 61.19
N PHE A 823 36.54 -37.24 61.22
CA PHE A 823 37.93 -37.10 61.65
C PHE A 823 38.92 -37.44 60.50
N PRO A 824 39.12 -36.53 59.52
CA PRO A 824 40.07 -36.75 58.43
C PRO A 824 41.52 -36.71 58.92
N ARG A 825 42.48 -37.13 58.06
CA ARG A 825 43.92 -37.08 58.37
C ARG A 825 44.42 -35.63 58.48
N ARG A 826 43.91 -34.75 57.61
CA ARG A 826 44.17 -33.30 57.62
C ARG A 826 42.84 -32.58 57.53
N GLY A 827 42.78 -31.35 58.02
CA GLY A 827 41.55 -30.57 58.01
C GLY A 827 41.66 -29.28 58.81
N PHE A 828 40.51 -28.77 59.22
CA PHE A 828 40.34 -27.48 59.88
C PHE A 828 39.85 -27.67 61.31
N PHE A 829 40.01 -26.65 62.17
CA PHE A 829 39.78 -26.80 63.60
C PHE A 829 38.74 -25.82 64.13
N SER A 830 38.64 -24.62 63.55
CA SER A 830 37.68 -23.60 63.99
C SER A 830 36.72 -23.18 62.90
N CYS A 831 35.51 -22.79 63.28
CA CYS A 831 34.53 -22.11 62.43
C CYS A 831 33.83 -21.05 63.28
N TYR A 832 33.77 -19.82 62.78
CA TYR A 832 33.03 -18.74 63.39
C TYR A 832 31.52 -19.01 63.27
N PRO A 833 30.71 -18.76 64.32
CA PRO A 833 29.28 -19.07 64.27
C PRO A 833 28.52 -18.10 63.35
N VAL A 834 27.62 -18.66 62.54
CA VAL A 834 26.75 -17.92 61.62
C VAL A 834 25.31 -18.10 62.09
N LYS A 835 24.59 -17.00 62.24
CA LYS A 835 23.19 -16.99 62.67
C LYS A 835 22.27 -17.47 61.55
N ASP A 836 22.50 -16.95 60.34
CA ASP A 836 21.76 -17.36 59.14
C ASP A 836 22.55 -17.10 57.86
N VAL A 837 22.24 -17.85 56.79
CA VAL A 837 22.75 -17.62 55.43
C VAL A 837 21.69 -16.86 54.65
N LYS A 838 22.07 -15.77 53.97
CA LYS A 838 21.07 -14.95 53.30
C LYS A 838 20.39 -15.68 52.13
N PRO A 839 19.11 -15.38 51.86
CA PRO A 839 18.40 -15.96 50.72
C PRO A 839 19.16 -15.74 49.40
N GLY A 840 19.34 -16.82 48.64
CA GLY A 840 20.05 -16.82 47.37
C GLY A 840 21.58 -16.88 47.47
N ALA A 841 22.19 -16.77 48.65
CA ALA A 841 23.60 -17.06 48.83
C ALA A 841 23.88 -18.57 48.68
N HIS A 842 25.07 -18.93 48.21
CA HIS A 842 25.48 -20.31 48.00
C HIS A 842 26.56 -20.70 49.01
N VAL A 843 26.29 -21.75 49.80
CA VAL A 843 27.28 -22.33 50.71
C VAL A 843 28.19 -23.25 49.89
N LEU A 844 29.47 -22.90 49.77
CA LEU A 844 30.48 -23.70 49.06
C LEU A 844 31.10 -24.79 49.93
N ALA A 845 31.17 -24.55 51.24
CA ALA A 845 31.76 -25.47 52.18
C ALA A 845 31.08 -25.37 53.54
N GLU A 846 30.84 -26.52 54.18
CA GLU A 846 30.30 -26.62 55.54
C GLU A 846 31.30 -27.32 56.46
N PHE A 847 31.51 -26.74 57.64
CA PHE A 847 32.33 -27.30 58.69
C PHE A 847 31.52 -28.26 59.56
N ALA A 848 32.04 -29.47 59.74
CA ALA A 848 31.43 -30.48 60.59
C ALA A 848 31.77 -30.23 62.06
N ASP A 849 30.77 -30.02 62.90
CA ASP A 849 30.92 -29.86 64.34
C ASP A 849 29.97 -30.78 65.12
N LEU A 850 30.12 -30.85 66.44
CA LEU A 850 29.20 -31.53 67.34
C LEU A 850 28.40 -30.52 68.17
N ASP A 851 27.09 -30.70 68.23
CA ASP A 851 26.23 -29.95 69.14
C ASP A 851 26.39 -30.40 70.60
N ASP A 852 25.61 -29.83 71.51
CA ASP A 852 25.68 -30.17 72.95
C ASP A 852 25.18 -31.59 73.26
N ARG A 853 24.48 -32.22 72.32
CA ARG A 853 24.00 -33.62 72.40
C ARG A 853 24.97 -34.60 71.78
N GLY A 854 26.07 -34.11 71.19
CA GLY A 854 27.06 -34.93 70.49
C GLY A 854 26.60 -35.35 69.09
N GLU A 855 25.57 -34.70 68.54
CA GLU A 855 25.08 -34.92 67.19
C GLU A 855 25.86 -34.05 66.19
N LYS A 856 26.03 -34.56 64.96
CA LYS A 856 26.72 -33.87 63.88
C LYS A 856 25.89 -32.67 63.43
N VAL A 857 26.48 -31.47 63.49
CA VAL A 857 25.93 -30.24 62.94
C VAL A 857 26.87 -29.69 61.88
N LEU A 858 26.31 -29.27 60.75
CA LEU A 858 27.04 -28.62 59.67
C LEU A 858 26.89 -27.11 59.83
N ARG A 859 28.03 -26.40 59.85
CA ARG A 859 28.07 -24.94 59.96
C ARG A 859 28.59 -24.34 58.66
N PRO A 860 28.00 -23.25 58.14
CA PRO A 860 28.52 -22.60 56.95
C PRO A 860 29.97 -22.14 57.15
N TYR A 861 30.88 -22.58 56.27
CA TYR A 861 32.30 -22.27 56.37
C TYR A 861 32.76 -21.37 55.21
N ILE A 862 32.52 -21.74 53.95
CA ILE A 862 32.70 -20.82 52.81
C ILE A 862 31.32 -20.55 52.23
N VAL A 863 30.93 -19.28 52.19
CA VAL A 863 29.66 -18.86 51.60
C VAL A 863 29.91 -17.73 50.63
N VAL A 864 29.33 -17.81 49.43
CA VAL A 864 29.38 -16.73 48.44
C VAL A 864 27.99 -16.15 48.22
N SER A 865 27.92 -14.88 47.82
CA SER A 865 26.69 -14.26 47.38
C SER A 865 26.08 -14.99 46.19
N ASN A 866 24.82 -14.69 45.88
CA ASN A 866 24.13 -15.27 44.74
C ASN A 866 25.01 -15.21 43.47
N PRO A 867 25.35 -16.35 42.84
CA PRO A 867 26.20 -16.39 41.65
C PRO A 867 25.66 -15.52 40.50
N ALA A 868 24.35 -15.32 40.43
CA ALA A 868 23.66 -14.50 39.43
C ALA A 868 23.61 -12.99 39.76
N ALA A 869 23.92 -12.56 40.99
CA ALA A 869 23.86 -11.14 41.36
C ALA A 869 24.86 -10.28 40.57
N GLY A 870 24.65 -8.97 40.39
CA GLY A 870 25.60 -8.08 39.71
C GLY A 870 26.97 -7.92 40.39
N PHE A 871 27.15 -8.50 41.59
CA PHE A 871 28.33 -8.38 42.44
C PHE A 871 28.73 -9.72 43.06
N ARG A 872 29.89 -9.77 43.72
CA ARG A 872 30.39 -10.95 44.43
C ARG A 872 30.89 -10.59 45.82
N THR A 873 30.33 -11.24 46.85
CA THR A 873 30.87 -11.23 48.22
C THR A 873 31.08 -12.65 48.72
N ALA A 874 32.08 -12.85 49.55
CA ALA A 874 32.41 -14.14 50.14
C ALA A 874 32.64 -14.01 51.64
N TYR A 875 32.20 -15.02 52.38
CA TYR A 875 32.44 -15.20 53.80
C TYR A 875 33.22 -16.50 54.01
N MET A 876 34.27 -16.45 54.82
CA MET A 876 35.05 -17.59 55.27
C MET A 876 35.01 -17.65 56.79
N GLY A 877 34.56 -18.77 57.35
CA GLY A 877 34.36 -18.95 58.79
C GLY A 877 35.65 -19.08 59.60
N SER A 878 36.82 -19.23 58.96
CA SER A 878 38.10 -19.26 59.66
C SER A 878 39.29 -19.05 58.70
N GLY A 879 40.34 -18.40 59.18
CA GLY A 879 41.62 -18.21 58.48
C GLY A 879 42.57 -19.40 58.66
N GLU A 880 42.15 -20.60 58.26
CA GLU A 880 42.94 -21.83 58.40
C GLU A 880 43.29 -22.53 57.06
N ILE A 881 43.04 -21.88 55.92
CA ILE A 881 43.35 -22.44 54.59
C ILE A 881 44.87 -22.63 54.39
N TYR A 882 45.71 -21.86 55.07
CA TYR A 882 47.17 -22.02 55.09
C TYR A 882 47.64 -23.43 55.48
N ARG A 883 46.79 -24.22 56.15
CA ARG A 883 47.11 -25.63 56.47
C ARG A 883 47.29 -26.50 55.23
N MET A 884 46.68 -26.13 54.11
CA MET A 884 46.89 -26.78 52.82
C MET A 884 48.30 -26.57 52.29
N TYR A 885 48.93 -25.43 52.60
CA TYR A 885 50.30 -25.13 52.19
C TYR A 885 51.31 -26.17 52.68
N ALA A 886 51.09 -26.72 53.88
CA ALA A 886 51.95 -27.77 54.45
C ALA A 886 51.81 -29.13 53.74
N PHE A 887 50.70 -29.35 53.03
CA PHE A 887 50.49 -30.52 52.20
C PHE A 887 51.04 -30.29 50.79
N ASP A 888 50.55 -29.25 50.12
CA ASP A 888 51.00 -28.83 48.81
C ASP A 888 50.83 -27.32 48.67
N ARG A 889 51.93 -26.64 48.35
CA ARG A 889 51.96 -25.19 48.09
C ARG A 889 51.01 -24.82 46.95
N GLU A 890 50.94 -25.61 45.89
CA GLU A 890 50.11 -25.31 44.72
C GLU A 890 48.62 -25.32 45.07
N TYR A 891 48.18 -26.16 46.00
CA TYR A 891 46.77 -26.26 46.38
C TYR A 891 46.30 -24.98 47.06
N TYR A 892 47.12 -24.46 47.99
CA TYR A 892 46.87 -23.19 48.66
C TYR A 892 46.82 -22.02 47.67
N GLU A 893 47.78 -21.97 46.75
CA GLU A 893 47.91 -20.88 45.79
C GLU A 893 46.79 -20.92 44.75
N ARG A 894 46.40 -22.11 44.26
CA ARG A 894 45.26 -22.28 43.36
C ARG A 894 43.96 -21.88 44.01
N TYR A 895 43.74 -22.21 45.28
CA TYR A 895 42.56 -21.77 46.02
C TYR A 895 42.46 -20.24 46.05
N TRP A 896 43.51 -19.55 46.53
CA TRP A 896 43.47 -18.08 46.64
C TRP A 896 43.46 -17.39 45.27
N ALA A 897 44.21 -17.90 44.29
CA ALA A 897 44.18 -17.39 42.93
C ALA A 897 42.77 -17.46 42.32
N LYS A 898 42.11 -18.62 42.43
CA LYS A 898 40.75 -18.83 41.90
C LYS A 898 39.71 -18.01 42.66
N LEU A 899 39.81 -17.94 43.98
CA LEU A 899 38.92 -17.11 44.77
C LEU A 899 39.07 -15.63 44.39
N ILE A 900 40.29 -15.07 44.38
CA ILE A 900 40.51 -13.66 44.04
C ILE A 900 40.03 -13.34 42.62
N LYS A 901 40.33 -14.20 41.63
CA LYS A 901 39.82 -14.04 40.26
C LYS A 901 38.30 -14.07 40.22
N TYR A 902 37.69 -15.05 40.89
CA TYR A 902 36.23 -15.12 41.02
C TYR A 902 35.67 -13.83 41.62
N MET A 903 36.26 -13.30 42.69
CA MET A 903 35.80 -12.06 43.32
C MET A 903 35.96 -10.83 42.42
N ALA A 904 37.03 -10.76 41.62
CA ALA A 904 37.33 -9.63 40.74
C ALA A 904 36.51 -9.61 39.44
N ALA A 905 35.90 -10.73 39.05
CA ALA A 905 35.37 -10.92 37.70
C ALA A 905 34.24 -9.94 37.32
N LYS A 906 33.44 -9.46 38.29
CA LYS A 906 32.32 -8.54 38.02
C LYS A 906 32.73 -7.06 38.06
N ARG A 907 34.02 -6.78 38.28
CA ARG A 907 34.51 -5.41 38.47
C ARG A 907 34.56 -4.64 37.16
N ASN A 908 33.71 -3.63 37.03
CA ASN A 908 33.71 -2.70 35.90
C ASN A 908 34.28 -1.31 36.28
N VAL A 909 35.57 -1.09 35.96
CA VAL A 909 36.29 0.15 36.30
C VAL A 909 35.89 1.34 35.39
N LYS A 910 35.28 1.05 34.23
CA LYS A 910 34.89 2.04 33.21
C LYS A 910 33.36 2.18 33.03
N ALA A 911 32.55 1.72 33.99
CA ALA A 911 31.10 1.77 33.87
C ALA A 911 30.66 3.17 33.42
N SER A 912 30.01 3.26 32.25
CA SER A 912 29.60 4.55 31.71
C SER A 912 28.61 5.19 32.68
N ARG A 913 28.77 6.49 32.93
CA ARG A 913 27.89 7.23 33.84
C ARG A 913 26.50 7.49 33.24
N GLY A 914 26.22 6.91 32.08
CA GLY A 914 24.90 6.88 31.47
C GLY A 914 24.78 6.06 30.19
N ARG A 915 23.54 5.85 29.73
CA ARG A 915 23.14 5.17 28.48
C ARG A 915 22.07 6.00 27.78
N VAL A 916 22.04 6.05 26.43
CA VAL A 916 21.00 6.73 25.64
C VAL A 916 20.39 5.73 24.64
N ILE A 917 19.07 5.75 24.53
CA ILE A 917 18.27 4.83 23.71
C ILE A 917 17.33 5.66 22.83
N THR A 918 17.32 5.38 21.53
CA THR A 918 16.48 6.04 20.51
C THR A 918 16.07 5.07 19.41
N ASN A 919 14.96 5.35 18.72
CA ASN A 919 14.55 4.61 17.52
C ASN A 919 15.57 4.84 16.39
N LYS A 920 15.87 3.81 15.59
CA LYS A 920 16.84 3.86 14.49
C LYS A 920 16.38 4.73 13.32
N GLU A 921 15.07 4.75 13.06
CA GLU A 921 14.45 5.52 11.98
C GLU A 921 13.23 6.27 12.52
N VAL A 922 13.09 7.52 12.12
CA VAL A 922 11.97 8.40 12.51
C VAL A 922 11.40 9.04 11.24
N ILE A 923 10.11 8.87 11.00
CA ILE A 923 9.41 9.57 9.91
C ILE A 923 9.29 11.04 10.29
N SER A 924 9.56 11.94 9.34
CA SER A 924 9.36 13.38 9.51
C SER A 924 7.93 13.64 10.01
N THR A 925 7.76 14.61 10.92
CA THR A 925 6.53 14.91 11.71
C THR A 925 6.28 14.01 12.92
N ASN A 926 6.82 12.78 13.00
CA ASN A 926 6.72 11.96 14.21
C ASN A 926 7.70 12.43 15.30
N PRO A 927 7.38 12.23 16.59
CA PRO A 927 8.28 12.61 17.67
C PRO A 927 9.50 11.69 17.75
N ILE A 928 10.69 12.27 17.77
CA ILE A 928 11.95 11.62 18.13
C ILE A 928 11.92 11.39 19.64
N ARG A 929 11.79 10.13 20.05
CA ARG A 929 11.76 9.74 21.47
C ARG A 929 13.17 9.34 21.91
N VAL A 930 13.62 9.91 23.04
CA VAL A 930 14.94 9.66 23.63
C VAL A 930 14.76 9.23 25.08
N THR A 931 15.36 8.10 25.44
CA THR A 931 15.46 7.64 26.83
C THR A 931 16.93 7.65 27.25
N ALA A 932 17.25 8.21 28.41
CA ALA A 932 18.61 8.26 28.94
C ALA A 932 18.65 7.75 30.39
N GLN A 933 19.65 6.94 30.72
CA GLN A 933 19.99 6.62 32.10
C GLN A 933 21.20 7.47 32.51
N LEU A 934 21.19 8.13 33.66
CA LEU A 934 22.29 8.99 34.14
C LEU A 934 22.61 8.71 35.61
N LEU A 935 23.89 8.61 35.94
CA LEU A 935 24.44 8.29 37.26
C LEU A 935 25.45 9.35 37.72
N SER A 936 25.52 9.60 39.03
CA SER A 936 26.44 10.56 39.65
C SER A 936 27.89 10.04 39.69
N THR A 937 28.82 10.89 40.16
CA THR A 937 30.23 10.52 40.35
C THR A 937 30.45 9.34 41.30
N THR A 938 29.47 9.04 42.16
CA THR A 938 29.48 7.92 43.10
C THR A 938 28.70 6.70 42.60
N SER A 939 28.32 6.65 41.31
CA SER A 939 27.47 5.57 40.75
C SER A 939 26.07 5.46 41.38
N LYS A 940 25.61 6.49 42.10
CA LYS A 940 24.24 6.57 42.61
C LYS A 940 23.35 7.28 41.56
N PRO A 941 22.07 6.91 41.45
CA PRO A 941 21.10 7.72 40.72
C PRO A 941 21.07 9.13 41.31
N TYR A 942 20.86 10.13 40.46
CA TYR A 942 20.62 11.48 40.95
C TYR A 942 19.31 11.52 41.75
N PRO A 943 19.26 12.25 42.88
CA PRO A 943 18.01 12.45 43.60
C PRO A 943 16.93 13.04 42.69
N PRO A 944 15.64 12.69 42.87
CA PRO A 944 14.55 13.25 42.07
C PRO A 944 14.58 14.78 42.10
N GLY A 945 14.69 15.42 40.93
CA GLY A 945 14.75 16.88 40.79
C GLY A 945 16.12 17.54 41.05
N ALA A 946 17.17 16.77 41.37
CA ALA A 946 18.52 17.32 41.56
C ALA A 946 19.21 17.74 40.25
N ILE A 947 18.78 17.19 39.11
CA ILE A 947 19.31 17.51 37.78
C ILE A 947 18.18 17.81 36.80
N ASP A 948 18.45 18.70 35.85
CA ASP A 948 17.61 19.00 34.69
C ASP A 948 18.35 18.56 33.41
N PRO A 949 18.44 17.24 33.14
CA PRO A 949 19.22 16.75 32.02
C PRO A 949 18.55 17.13 30.70
N LYS A 950 19.38 17.47 29.72
CA LYS A 950 18.93 17.84 28.39
C LYS A 950 19.64 17.01 27.35
N PHE A 951 18.97 16.78 26.23
CA PHE A 951 19.55 16.10 25.07
C PHE A 951 19.67 17.06 23.90
N LYS A 952 20.68 16.85 23.07
CA LYS A 952 20.92 17.54 21.80
C LYS A 952 20.83 16.54 20.67
N ILE A 953 20.46 16.99 19.48
CA ILE A 953 20.51 16.18 18.27
C ILE A 953 21.62 16.72 17.39
N LEU A 954 22.66 15.91 17.16
CA LEU A 954 23.77 16.24 16.29
C LEU A 954 23.50 15.64 14.91
N ARG A 955 23.31 16.51 13.92
CA ARG A 955 23.16 16.16 12.51
C ARG A 955 24.53 16.18 11.84
N VAL A 956 24.87 15.10 11.14
CA VAL A 956 26.09 14.97 10.32
C VAL A 956 25.68 14.88 8.85
N SER A 957 26.18 15.79 8.03
CA SER A 957 25.99 15.74 6.57
C SER A 957 26.92 14.71 5.91
N PRO A 958 26.62 14.24 4.69
CA PRO A 958 27.53 13.39 3.91
C PRO A 958 28.94 13.98 3.75
N ASN A 959 29.04 15.31 3.78
CA ASN A 959 30.30 16.05 3.65
C ASN A 959 31.03 16.21 5.01
N GLY A 960 30.51 15.61 6.09
CA GLY A 960 31.09 15.64 7.43
C GLY A 960 30.77 16.90 8.25
N GLU A 961 29.94 17.80 7.73
CA GLU A 961 29.52 19.02 8.44
C GLU A 961 28.56 18.65 9.58
N LYS A 962 28.84 19.17 10.78
CA LYS A 962 28.07 18.88 12.00
C LYS A 962 27.23 20.08 12.39
N LYS A 963 25.92 19.88 12.56
CA LYS A 963 25.00 20.88 13.08
C LYS A 963 24.27 20.33 14.30
N GLU A 964 24.22 21.11 15.37
CA GLU A 964 23.54 20.71 16.61
C GLU A 964 22.20 21.43 16.74
N GLU A 965 21.17 20.67 17.11
CA GLU A 965 19.82 21.16 17.38
C GLU A 965 19.42 20.81 18.83
N GLY A 966 18.77 21.75 19.52
CA GLY A 966 18.47 21.64 20.96
C GLY A 966 19.13 22.75 21.77
N PRO A 967 19.22 22.63 23.10
CA PRO A 967 18.93 21.45 23.93
C PRO A 967 17.42 21.24 24.22
N PHE A 968 16.98 19.99 24.22
CA PHE A 968 15.62 19.56 24.53
C PHE A 968 15.55 18.93 25.94
N PRO A 969 14.45 19.11 26.69
CA PRO A 969 14.35 18.61 28.06
C PRO A 969 14.19 17.09 28.13
N LEU A 970 14.84 16.46 29.12
CA LEU A 970 14.56 15.10 29.56
C LEU A 970 13.84 15.13 30.92
N THR A 971 12.78 14.34 31.07
CA THR A 971 11.95 14.26 32.28
C THR A 971 12.08 12.90 32.96
N ALA A 972 12.01 12.81 34.29
CA ALA A 972 12.19 11.55 35.00
C ALA A 972 11.11 10.51 34.62
N SER A 973 11.53 9.27 34.31
CA SER A 973 10.66 8.20 33.77
C SER A 973 10.02 7.30 34.85
N GLY A 974 10.06 7.69 36.12
CA GLY A 974 9.55 6.90 37.26
C GLY A 974 10.51 5.80 37.76
N ALA A 975 11.38 5.26 36.90
CA ALA A 975 12.49 4.38 37.31
C ALA A 975 13.72 5.21 37.73
N GLU A 976 14.38 4.85 38.84
CA GLU A 976 15.52 5.59 39.38
C GLU A 976 16.66 5.73 38.36
N GLY A 977 17.09 6.98 38.12
CA GLY A 977 18.17 7.30 37.19
C GLY A 977 17.78 7.30 35.71
N TYR A 978 16.51 7.05 35.35
CA TYR A 978 16.02 7.10 33.97
C TYR A 978 15.25 8.38 33.66
N PHE A 979 15.53 8.94 32.49
CA PHE A 979 14.92 10.15 31.96
C PHE A 979 14.41 9.92 30.53
N ARG A 980 13.30 10.55 30.16
CA ARG A 980 12.66 10.48 28.84
C ARG A 980 12.39 11.88 28.32
N GLY A 981 12.70 12.10 27.06
CA GLY A 981 12.36 13.32 26.34
C GLY A 981 11.86 12.98 24.95
N GLN A 982 11.17 13.95 24.35
CA GLN A 982 10.71 13.86 22.98
C GLN A 982 10.83 15.21 22.30
N VAL A 983 11.09 15.19 21.00
CA VAL A 983 11.08 16.38 20.15
C VAL A 983 10.41 16.03 18.82
N ALA A 984 9.58 16.93 18.30
CA ALA A 984 8.96 16.73 16.99
C ALA A 984 10.04 16.73 15.89
N ALA A 985 10.00 15.75 14.98
CA ALA A 985 10.85 15.73 13.79
C ALA A 985 10.37 16.75 12.73
N ASP A 986 10.36 18.05 13.07
CA ASP A 986 10.02 19.14 12.16
C ASP A 986 10.97 19.11 10.95
N PRO A 987 10.48 18.96 9.70
CA PRO A 987 11.33 18.93 8.51
C PRO A 987 12.21 20.17 8.31
N LYS A 988 11.88 21.32 8.92
CA LYS A 988 12.74 22.52 8.88
C LYS A 988 13.99 22.37 9.74
N LEU A 989 13.85 21.74 10.92
CA LEU A 989 14.95 21.52 11.86
C LEU A 989 15.70 20.23 11.54
N PHE A 990 14.96 19.19 11.17
CA PHE A 990 15.42 17.83 10.88
C PHE A 990 15.04 17.46 9.43
N PRO A 991 15.73 18.02 8.42
CA PRO A 991 15.42 17.74 7.03
C PRO A 991 15.67 16.25 6.72
N PRO A 992 14.70 15.57 6.08
CA PRO A 992 14.91 14.20 5.61
C PRO A 992 15.92 14.17 4.45
N GLY A 993 16.71 13.11 4.36
CA GLY A 993 17.76 12.93 3.34
C GLY A 993 18.94 12.09 3.82
N ASP A 994 20.10 12.22 3.18
CA ASP A 994 21.32 11.45 3.49
C ASP A 994 22.07 11.95 4.74
N TYR A 995 21.35 12.42 5.76
CA TYR A 995 21.92 12.88 7.02
C TYR A 995 21.94 11.77 8.07
N GLU A 996 23.02 11.66 8.83
CA GLU A 996 23.06 10.86 10.06
C GLU A 996 22.76 11.74 11.27
N TYR A 997 21.86 11.30 12.14
CA TYR A 997 21.50 12.02 13.36
C TYR A 997 21.98 11.25 14.58
N PHE A 998 22.44 11.97 15.61
CA PHE A 998 22.85 11.40 16.90
C PHE A 998 22.11 12.12 18.02
N ALA A 999 21.38 11.40 18.86
CA ALA A 999 20.91 11.92 20.14
C ALA A 999 22.07 11.88 21.13
N VAL A 1000 22.45 13.04 21.67
CA VAL A 1000 23.59 13.23 22.58
C VAL A 1000 23.08 13.79 23.90
N VAL A 1001 23.47 13.18 25.01
CA VAL A 1001 23.14 13.64 26.36
C VAL A 1001 24.44 13.92 27.12
N ASP A 1002 24.52 15.12 27.69
CA ASP A 1002 25.65 15.53 28.52
C ASP A 1002 25.48 14.98 29.94
N VAL A 1003 26.55 14.43 30.53
CA VAL A 1003 26.54 13.98 31.93
C VAL A 1003 26.70 15.21 32.86
N PRO A 1004 25.75 15.50 33.77
CA PRO A 1004 25.71 16.78 34.50
C PRO A 1004 26.97 17.14 35.33
N ASP A 1005 27.65 16.16 35.93
CA ASP A 1005 28.83 16.40 36.78
C ASP A 1005 30.16 16.02 36.10
N SER A 1006 30.21 16.01 34.77
CA SER A 1006 31.41 15.66 34.00
C SER A 1006 31.51 16.53 32.75
N THR A 1007 32.39 17.53 32.77
CA THR A 1007 32.59 18.40 31.63
C THR A 1007 33.21 17.63 30.45
N GLY A 1008 32.41 17.44 29.40
CA GLY A 1008 32.82 16.80 28.14
C GLY A 1008 32.53 15.30 28.02
N GLU A 1009 31.93 14.67 29.04
CA GLU A 1009 31.47 13.28 28.94
C GLU A 1009 30.06 13.25 28.36
N THR A 1010 29.91 12.62 27.19
CA THR A 1010 28.62 12.55 26.48
C THR A 1010 28.26 11.12 26.17
N VAL A 1011 26.96 10.83 26.25
CA VAL A 1011 26.40 9.54 25.86
C VAL A 1011 25.57 9.76 24.60
N ARG A 1012 25.73 8.91 23.58
CA ARG A 1012 25.09 9.12 22.27
C ARG A 1012 24.49 7.87 21.65
N SER A 1013 23.43 8.05 20.85
CA SER A 1013 22.77 7.02 20.04
C SER A 1013 22.42 7.55 18.65
N ALA A 1014 22.58 6.74 17.60
CA ALA A 1014 22.40 7.15 16.20
C ALA A 1014 20.99 6.84 15.65
N PHE A 1015 20.47 7.67 14.74
CA PHE A 1015 19.20 7.47 14.03
C PHE A 1015 19.14 8.22 12.68
N ARG A 1016 18.11 7.96 11.87
CA ARG A 1016 17.83 8.60 10.57
C ARG A 1016 16.43 9.20 10.52
N VAL A 1017 16.25 10.25 9.71
CA VAL A 1017 14.96 10.91 9.49
C VAL A 1017 14.49 10.71 8.05
N LEU A 1018 13.31 10.12 7.87
CA LEU A 1018 12.71 9.83 6.57
C LEU A 1018 11.69 10.91 6.19
N LYS A 1019 11.50 11.17 4.88
CA LYS A 1019 10.48 12.10 4.40
C LYS A 1019 9.09 11.46 4.60
N SER A 1020 8.14 12.22 5.15
CA SER A 1020 6.74 11.77 5.21
C SER A 1020 6.14 11.72 3.82
N ASP A 1021 5.50 10.60 3.51
CA ASP A 1021 4.74 10.36 2.30
C ASP A 1021 3.36 9.84 2.73
N LEU A 1022 2.31 10.62 2.49
CA LEU A 1022 0.95 10.32 2.98
C LEU A 1022 0.41 8.97 2.49
N GLU A 1023 0.90 8.44 1.36
CA GLU A 1023 0.55 7.11 0.85
C GLU A 1023 1.46 6.01 1.40
N MET A 1024 2.75 6.30 1.56
CA MET A 1024 3.76 5.29 1.92
C MET A 1024 4.02 5.19 3.43
N ASP A 1025 3.60 6.18 4.22
CA ASP A 1025 3.76 6.17 5.69
C ASP A 1025 2.87 5.12 6.35
N VAL A 1026 1.69 4.83 5.77
CA VAL A 1026 0.80 3.76 6.25
C VAL A 1026 0.26 2.93 5.09
N THR A 1027 0.97 1.85 4.80
CA THR A 1027 0.65 0.93 3.69
C THR A 1027 -0.36 -0.17 4.06
N LYS A 1028 -0.83 -0.21 5.32
CA LYS A 1028 -1.81 -1.20 5.78
C LYS A 1028 -3.19 -0.91 5.16
N PRO A 1029 -3.82 -1.89 4.47
CA PRO A 1029 -5.16 -1.74 3.91
C PRO A 1029 -6.20 -1.38 4.97
N ASP A 1030 -7.15 -0.51 4.62
CA ASP A 1030 -8.23 -0.11 5.53
C ASP A 1030 -9.51 -0.91 5.26
N LEU A 1031 -9.58 -2.10 5.88
CA LEU A 1031 -10.74 -2.98 5.76
C LEU A 1031 -12.01 -2.41 6.42
N ALA A 1032 -11.88 -1.45 7.34
CA ALA A 1032 -13.04 -0.81 7.96
C ALA A 1032 -13.69 0.20 7.00
N ALA A 1033 -12.87 1.03 6.34
CA ALA A 1033 -13.33 1.94 5.28
C ALA A 1033 -13.99 1.17 4.12
N LEU A 1034 -13.46 -0.01 3.78
CA LEU A 1034 -14.05 -0.90 2.79
C LEU A 1034 -15.53 -1.22 3.10
N LEU A 1035 -15.83 -1.64 4.33
CA LEU A 1035 -17.18 -2.04 4.76
C LEU A 1035 -18.17 -0.87 4.73
N GLN A 1036 -17.68 0.33 5.07
CA GLN A 1036 -18.49 1.55 5.03
C GLN A 1036 -18.89 1.94 3.60
N MET A 1037 -18.01 1.72 2.61
CA MET A 1037 -18.25 2.06 1.21
C MET A 1037 -19.06 0.99 0.46
N ALA A 1038 -18.88 -0.28 0.80
CA ALA A 1038 -19.55 -1.39 0.13
C ALA A 1038 -21.08 -1.31 0.28
N SER A 1039 -21.79 -1.57 -0.82
CA SER A 1039 -23.25 -1.64 -0.79
C SER A 1039 -23.73 -2.89 -0.04
N PRO A 1040 -24.89 -2.84 0.63
CA PRO A 1040 -25.48 -4.04 1.24
C PRO A 1040 -25.91 -5.04 0.15
N LEU A 1041 -25.88 -6.33 0.46
CA LEU A 1041 -26.28 -7.41 -0.44
C LEU A 1041 -27.71 -7.23 -0.97
N ASP A 1042 -28.61 -6.68 -0.15
CA ASP A 1042 -30.00 -6.40 -0.52
C ASP A 1042 -30.14 -5.31 -1.61
N ALA A 1043 -29.10 -4.51 -1.85
CA ALA A 1043 -29.07 -3.55 -2.96
C ALA A 1043 -29.13 -4.24 -4.33
N LEU A 1044 -28.77 -5.53 -4.41
CA LEU A 1044 -28.86 -6.31 -5.64
C LEU A 1044 -30.28 -6.80 -5.97
N GLN A 1045 -31.26 -6.63 -5.06
CA GLN A 1045 -32.66 -7.06 -5.26
C GLN A 1045 -32.77 -8.53 -5.74
N GLU A 1046 -33.79 -8.89 -6.54
CA GLU A 1046 -33.97 -10.24 -7.14
C GLU A 1046 -33.09 -10.46 -8.40
N ARG A 1047 -32.04 -9.65 -8.61
CA ARG A 1047 -31.19 -9.76 -9.82
C ARG A 1047 -30.27 -10.98 -9.78
N VAL A 1048 -30.01 -11.53 -8.59
CA VAL A 1048 -28.95 -12.51 -8.33
C VAL A 1048 -29.53 -13.91 -8.15
N PRO A 1049 -28.91 -14.97 -8.72
CA PRO A 1049 -29.30 -16.35 -8.46
C PRO A 1049 -29.18 -16.73 -6.97
N GLU A 1050 -30.09 -17.56 -6.46
CA GLU A 1050 -30.14 -17.93 -5.03
C GLU A 1050 -28.85 -18.59 -4.53
N ARG A 1051 -28.16 -19.33 -5.41
CA ARG A 1051 -26.84 -19.92 -5.15
C ARG A 1051 -25.79 -18.86 -4.81
N VAL A 1052 -25.73 -17.77 -5.58
CA VAL A 1052 -24.77 -16.68 -5.38
C VAL A 1052 -25.15 -15.86 -4.15
N ARG A 1053 -26.45 -15.61 -3.94
CA ARG A 1053 -26.95 -14.93 -2.74
C ARG A 1053 -26.57 -15.68 -1.46
N SER A 1054 -26.73 -17.00 -1.46
CA SER A 1054 -26.36 -17.87 -0.33
C SER A 1054 -24.84 -17.89 -0.09
N ALA A 1055 -24.04 -18.00 -1.16
CA ALA A 1055 -22.58 -17.98 -1.07
C ALA A 1055 -22.07 -16.64 -0.52
N PHE A 1056 -22.65 -15.51 -0.96
CA PHE A 1056 -22.31 -14.18 -0.48
C PHE A 1056 -22.76 -13.96 0.97
N ALA A 1057 -23.96 -14.40 1.35
CA ALA A 1057 -24.44 -14.30 2.73
C ALA A 1057 -23.58 -15.08 3.74
N ALA A 1058 -22.94 -16.17 3.30
CA ALA A 1058 -22.06 -17.00 4.11
C ALA A 1058 -20.59 -16.51 4.10
N GLY A 1059 -20.09 -16.06 2.95
CA GLY A 1059 -18.66 -15.76 2.76
C GLY A 1059 -18.26 -14.29 2.93
N LEU A 1060 -19.19 -13.33 2.83
CA LEU A 1060 -18.87 -11.90 2.90
C LEU A 1060 -19.02 -11.33 4.32
N PRO A 1061 -18.24 -10.29 4.67
CA PRO A 1061 -18.30 -9.65 5.97
C PRO A 1061 -19.62 -8.90 6.20
N LYS A 1062 -20.00 -8.79 7.48
CA LYS A 1062 -21.25 -8.16 7.94
C LYS A 1062 -20.99 -6.89 8.72
N GLU A 1063 -21.81 -5.87 8.50
CA GLU A 1063 -21.87 -4.66 9.33
C GLU A 1063 -23.23 -4.64 10.04
N GLY A 1064 -23.23 -4.92 11.34
CA GLY A 1064 -24.46 -5.21 12.07
C GLY A 1064 -25.15 -6.48 11.52
N ALA A 1065 -26.39 -6.34 11.06
CA ALA A 1065 -27.16 -7.45 10.46
C ALA A 1065 -27.02 -7.55 8.92
N ALA A 1066 -26.48 -6.53 8.26
CA ALA A 1066 -26.41 -6.47 6.81
C ALA A 1066 -25.09 -7.05 6.27
N THR A 1067 -25.19 -7.97 5.31
CA THR A 1067 -24.02 -8.48 4.57
C THR A 1067 -23.59 -7.43 3.53
N LYS A 1068 -22.30 -7.12 3.45
CA LYS A 1068 -21.77 -6.09 2.54
C LYS A 1068 -21.08 -6.71 1.33
N LEU A 1069 -21.17 -6.07 0.16
CA LEU A 1069 -20.50 -6.46 -1.09
C LEU A 1069 -18.99 -6.11 -1.04
N ALA A 1070 -18.31 -6.73 -0.09
CA ALA A 1070 -16.97 -6.43 0.37
C ALA A 1070 -16.08 -7.67 0.23
N PHE A 1071 -15.20 -7.68 -0.76
CA PHE A 1071 -14.40 -8.84 -1.16
C PHE A 1071 -12.92 -8.60 -0.83
N LYS A 1072 -12.17 -9.66 -0.50
CA LYS A 1072 -10.71 -9.63 -0.49
C LYS A 1072 -10.20 -10.15 -1.84
N LEU A 1073 -9.11 -9.60 -2.36
CA LEU A 1073 -8.50 -10.07 -3.62
C LEU A 1073 -8.13 -11.56 -3.58
N SER A 1074 -7.80 -12.09 -2.41
CA SER A 1074 -7.50 -13.51 -2.18
C SER A 1074 -8.71 -14.44 -2.33
N ASP A 1075 -9.93 -13.92 -2.18
CA ASP A 1075 -11.18 -14.70 -2.26
C ASP A 1075 -11.63 -14.91 -3.72
N LYS A 1076 -10.75 -15.47 -4.55
CA LYS A 1076 -10.99 -15.70 -6.00
C LYS A 1076 -12.31 -16.42 -6.30
N ALA A 1077 -12.72 -17.34 -5.42
CA ALA A 1077 -13.97 -18.10 -5.57
C ALA A 1077 -15.22 -17.22 -5.50
N LEU A 1078 -15.24 -16.21 -4.62
CA LEU A 1078 -16.36 -15.27 -4.49
C LEU A 1078 -16.32 -14.23 -5.63
N ILE A 1079 -15.12 -13.75 -5.98
CA ILE A 1079 -14.93 -12.80 -7.10
C ILE A 1079 -15.42 -13.40 -8.43
N LYS A 1080 -15.17 -14.70 -8.65
CA LYS A 1080 -15.63 -15.43 -9.85
C LYS A 1080 -17.16 -15.41 -10.03
N MET A 1081 -17.93 -15.16 -8.97
CA MET A 1081 -19.40 -15.09 -9.01
C MET A 1081 -19.93 -13.67 -9.24
N ILE A 1082 -19.11 -12.62 -9.12
CA ILE A 1082 -19.54 -11.21 -9.32
C ILE A 1082 -20.25 -10.99 -10.68
N PRO A 1083 -19.77 -11.54 -11.81
CA PRO A 1083 -20.42 -11.34 -13.10
C PRO A 1083 -21.86 -11.86 -13.17
N GLU A 1084 -22.21 -12.88 -12.37
CA GLU A 1084 -23.56 -13.46 -12.33
C GLU A 1084 -24.60 -12.51 -11.69
N CYS A 1085 -24.15 -11.42 -11.05
CA CYS A 1085 -25.02 -10.41 -10.45
C CYS A 1085 -25.54 -9.38 -11.47
N PHE A 1086 -24.97 -9.33 -12.67
CA PHE A 1086 -25.35 -8.39 -13.71
C PHE A 1086 -26.33 -9.05 -14.69
N LYS A 1087 -27.15 -8.23 -15.35
CA LYS A 1087 -28.03 -8.66 -16.44
C LYS A 1087 -27.96 -7.62 -17.56
N THR A 1088 -28.12 -8.05 -18.80
CA THR A 1088 -28.21 -7.12 -19.93
C THR A 1088 -29.59 -6.46 -19.94
N ASP A 1089 -29.63 -5.14 -19.82
CA ASP A 1089 -30.83 -4.32 -20.00
C ASP A 1089 -30.65 -3.45 -21.26
N THR A 1090 -31.70 -3.40 -22.08
CA THR A 1090 -31.72 -2.68 -23.36
C THR A 1090 -32.96 -1.81 -23.40
N ARG A 1091 -32.76 -0.49 -23.50
CA ARG A 1091 -33.85 0.47 -23.70
C ARG A 1091 -33.79 1.03 -25.10
N ARG A 1092 -34.90 0.87 -25.82
CA ARG A 1092 -35.07 1.36 -27.18
C ARG A 1092 -35.86 2.66 -27.14
N TYR A 1093 -35.29 3.71 -27.70
CA TYR A 1093 -35.93 4.99 -27.90
C TYR A 1093 -36.08 5.22 -29.40
N ASP A 1094 -37.31 5.16 -29.87
CA ASP A 1094 -37.64 5.46 -31.27
C ASP A 1094 -38.13 6.91 -31.33
N HIS A 1095 -37.32 7.79 -31.91
CA HIS A 1095 -37.68 9.19 -32.14
C HIS A 1095 -38.24 9.36 -33.55
N ARG A 1096 -39.46 9.89 -33.66
CA ARG A 1096 -40.09 10.21 -34.95
C ARG A 1096 -39.38 11.42 -35.57
N GLY A 1097 -38.80 11.24 -36.75
CA GLY A 1097 -38.22 12.29 -37.57
C GLY A 1097 -39.28 13.04 -38.40
N PRO A 1098 -38.84 14.07 -39.15
CA PRO A 1098 -39.73 14.84 -40.02
C PRO A 1098 -40.35 13.95 -41.12
N VAL A 1099 -41.59 14.26 -41.48
CA VAL A 1099 -42.31 13.63 -42.59
C VAL A 1099 -41.93 14.35 -43.88
N GLU A 1100 -41.29 13.63 -44.79
CA GLU A 1100 -40.88 14.15 -46.10
C GLU A 1100 -42.01 13.91 -47.12
N ASP A 1101 -42.48 14.99 -47.73
CA ASP A 1101 -43.58 14.97 -48.71
C ASP A 1101 -43.07 14.54 -50.09
N LEU A 1102 -43.63 13.46 -50.66
CA LEU A 1102 -43.24 12.97 -51.99
C LEU A 1102 -43.78 13.84 -53.14
N TRP A 1103 -44.71 14.77 -52.86
CA TRP A 1103 -45.41 15.58 -53.88
C TRP A 1103 -44.70 16.91 -54.20
N ASP A 1104 -43.89 17.41 -53.27
CA ASP A 1104 -43.00 18.56 -53.48
C ASP A 1104 -41.68 18.17 -54.16
N GLU A 1105 -41.43 16.85 -54.28
CA GLU A 1105 -40.27 16.31 -54.99
C GLU A 1105 -40.47 16.36 -56.52
N LYS A 1106 -39.41 16.77 -57.23
CA LYS A 1106 -39.39 16.79 -58.70
C LYS A 1106 -39.13 15.38 -59.24
N VAL A 1107 -40.02 14.84 -60.07
CA VAL A 1107 -39.81 13.53 -60.71
C VAL A 1107 -38.86 13.68 -61.88
N ALA A 1108 -37.74 12.96 -61.83
CA ALA A 1108 -36.82 12.81 -62.95
C ALA A 1108 -37.44 11.91 -64.03
N LEU A 1109 -37.75 12.47 -65.20
CA LEU A 1109 -38.34 11.73 -66.33
C LEU A 1109 -37.28 11.11 -67.25
N PHE A 1110 -36.11 11.75 -67.37
CA PHE A 1110 -35.00 11.29 -68.23
C PHE A 1110 -33.64 11.78 -67.69
N ASP A 1111 -32.61 10.93 -67.79
CA ASP A 1111 -31.21 11.28 -67.55
C ASP A 1111 -30.54 11.70 -68.87
N ILE A 1112 -30.30 13.00 -69.01
CA ILE A 1112 -29.85 13.66 -70.25
C ILE A 1112 -28.39 13.30 -70.57
N ASP A 1113 -27.61 12.89 -69.56
CA ASP A 1113 -26.20 12.51 -69.72
C ASP A 1113 -26.03 11.00 -69.96
N SER A 1114 -27.12 10.22 -69.95
CA SER A 1114 -27.06 8.82 -70.36
C SER A 1114 -26.75 8.71 -71.86
N PRO A 1115 -25.83 7.80 -72.28
CA PRO A 1115 -25.44 7.65 -73.68
C PRO A 1115 -26.63 7.42 -74.62
N ALA A 1116 -27.65 6.69 -74.16
CA ALA A 1116 -28.87 6.40 -74.92
C ALA A 1116 -29.76 7.64 -75.13
N ALA A 1117 -29.86 8.54 -74.15
CA ALA A 1117 -30.62 9.78 -74.26
C ALA A 1117 -29.91 10.80 -75.15
N GLN A 1118 -28.58 10.92 -75.04
CA GLN A 1118 -27.72 11.72 -75.92
C GLN A 1118 -27.89 11.33 -77.40
N GLU A 1119 -27.98 10.02 -77.67
CA GLU A 1119 -28.17 9.47 -79.01
C GLU A 1119 -29.57 9.79 -79.57
N GLN A 1120 -30.63 9.68 -78.75
CA GLN A 1120 -31.98 10.06 -79.15
C GLN A 1120 -32.14 11.58 -79.36
N LEU A 1121 -31.58 12.40 -78.48
CA LEU A 1121 -31.65 13.86 -78.59
C LEU A 1121 -30.91 14.38 -79.83
N LYS A 1122 -29.80 13.74 -80.22
CA LYS A 1122 -29.14 13.97 -81.51
C LYS A 1122 -30.01 13.53 -82.70
N LYS A 1123 -30.68 12.38 -82.62
CA LYS A 1123 -31.62 11.91 -83.67
C LYS A 1123 -32.80 12.86 -83.86
N TRP A 1124 -33.26 13.54 -82.79
CA TRP A 1124 -34.36 14.51 -82.85
C TRP A 1124 -33.93 15.95 -83.20
N GLY A 1125 -32.64 16.18 -83.47
CA GLY A 1125 -32.14 17.44 -84.03
C GLY A 1125 -31.87 18.57 -83.02
N PHE A 1126 -31.82 18.27 -81.72
CA PHE A 1126 -31.53 19.28 -80.69
C PHE A 1126 -30.02 19.54 -80.55
N ARG A 1127 -29.61 20.83 -80.51
CA ARG A 1127 -28.22 21.27 -80.31
C ARG A 1127 -27.98 21.73 -78.88
N ASP A 1128 -26.86 21.32 -78.29
CA ASP A 1128 -26.46 21.65 -76.93
C ASP A 1128 -25.97 23.13 -76.84
N ARG A 1129 -26.49 23.91 -75.89
CA ARG A 1129 -26.01 25.27 -75.57
C ARG A 1129 -25.74 25.35 -74.08
N ALA A 1130 -24.49 25.61 -73.70
CA ALA A 1130 -24.09 25.77 -72.31
C ALA A 1130 -24.25 27.24 -71.88
N ASP A 1131 -25.36 27.59 -71.24
CA ASP A 1131 -25.49 28.86 -70.49
C ASP A 1131 -25.06 28.65 -69.02
N LYS A 1132 -24.24 29.57 -68.49
CA LYS A 1132 -23.53 29.44 -67.20
C LYS A 1132 -24.19 30.13 -65.99
N ASN A 1133 -25.34 30.78 -66.12
CA ASN A 1133 -25.95 31.53 -65.01
C ASN A 1133 -27.29 30.94 -64.55
N GLU A 1134 -27.45 30.77 -63.24
CA GLU A 1134 -28.71 30.38 -62.60
C GLU A 1134 -29.79 31.46 -62.76
N ARG A 1135 -31.03 31.05 -63.07
CA ARG A 1135 -32.19 31.94 -63.11
C ARG A 1135 -33.33 31.33 -62.31
N ALA A 1136 -34.05 32.19 -61.58
CA ALA A 1136 -35.24 31.79 -60.84
C ALA A 1136 -36.34 31.25 -61.76
N ALA A 1137 -37.19 30.37 -61.21
CA ALA A 1137 -38.26 29.69 -61.93
C ALA A 1137 -39.21 30.68 -62.63
N THR A 1138 -39.58 30.37 -63.88
CA THR A 1138 -40.42 31.25 -64.72
C THR A 1138 -41.89 31.17 -64.27
N PRO A 1139 -42.61 32.29 -64.12
CA PRO A 1139 -44.04 32.28 -63.81
C PRO A 1139 -44.85 31.52 -64.87
N LEU A 1140 -45.95 30.89 -64.44
CA LEU A 1140 -46.85 30.09 -65.30
C LEU A 1140 -47.34 30.85 -66.55
N SER A 1141 -47.48 32.18 -66.46
CA SER A 1141 -47.86 33.05 -67.59
C SER A 1141 -46.85 33.03 -68.74
N ASP A 1142 -45.56 32.87 -68.43
CA ASP A 1142 -44.49 32.81 -69.42
C ASP A 1142 -44.34 31.41 -70.03
N PHE A 1143 -44.68 30.36 -69.26
CA PHE A 1143 -44.73 28.97 -69.76
C PHE A 1143 -45.80 28.79 -70.83
N VAL A 1144 -46.99 29.36 -70.59
CA VAL A 1144 -48.13 29.26 -71.52
C VAL A 1144 -47.89 30.04 -72.81
N THR A 1145 -47.12 31.13 -72.77
CA THR A 1145 -46.89 32.00 -73.95
C THR A 1145 -45.66 31.62 -74.78
N ARG A 1146 -44.63 31.00 -74.19
CA ARG A 1146 -43.33 30.77 -74.86
C ARG A 1146 -42.92 29.31 -75.04
N GLY A 1147 -43.72 28.37 -74.53
CA GLY A 1147 -43.47 26.92 -74.62
C GLY A 1147 -42.38 26.42 -73.66
N PRO A 1148 -42.24 25.09 -73.50
CA PRO A 1148 -41.34 24.50 -72.51
C PRO A 1148 -39.87 24.70 -72.89
N ARG A 1149 -39.05 25.18 -71.95
CA ARG A 1149 -37.58 25.22 -72.07
C ARG A 1149 -36.96 24.38 -70.96
N VAL A 1150 -35.91 23.64 -71.29
CA VAL A 1150 -35.21 22.70 -70.39
C VAL A 1150 -34.34 23.49 -69.40
N PHE A 1151 -34.36 23.10 -68.12
CA PHE A 1151 -33.64 23.77 -67.02
C PHE A 1151 -32.44 22.92 -66.54
N ARG A 1152 -31.32 23.56 -66.22
CA ARG A 1152 -30.20 22.97 -65.43
C ARG A 1152 -30.06 23.76 -64.12
N THR A 1153 -29.82 23.08 -63.01
CA THR A 1153 -29.42 23.68 -61.72
C THR A 1153 -28.04 23.19 -61.34
N SER A 1154 -27.19 24.06 -60.77
CA SER A 1154 -25.83 23.69 -60.34
C SER A 1154 -25.82 23.18 -58.90
N ALA A 1155 -24.86 22.31 -58.56
CA ALA A 1155 -24.69 21.80 -57.20
C ALA A 1155 -23.87 22.80 -56.36
N GLN A 1156 -24.46 23.30 -55.27
CA GLN A 1156 -23.72 23.71 -54.09
C GLN A 1156 -24.08 22.74 -52.95
N ASP A 1157 -23.07 22.32 -52.18
CA ASP A 1157 -23.14 21.32 -51.09
C ASP A 1157 -23.99 21.74 -49.88
N THR A 1158 -24.69 22.88 -49.97
CA THR A 1158 -25.72 23.29 -49.02
C THR A 1158 -27.01 23.60 -49.78
N PRO A 1159 -28.15 22.98 -49.44
CA PRO A 1159 -29.43 23.29 -50.07
C PRO A 1159 -29.73 24.79 -49.91
N PRO A 1160 -30.14 25.50 -50.98
CA PRO A 1160 -30.46 26.92 -50.88
C PRO A 1160 -31.58 27.09 -49.85
N LEU A 1161 -31.35 28.01 -48.91
CA LEU A 1161 -32.31 28.37 -47.89
C LEU A 1161 -33.37 29.29 -48.50
N ASP A 1162 -34.64 29.11 -48.16
CA ASP A 1162 -35.67 30.07 -48.51
C ASP A 1162 -35.49 31.41 -47.74
N ALA A 1163 -36.35 32.39 -48.00
CA ALA A 1163 -36.31 33.69 -47.32
C ALA A 1163 -36.50 33.61 -45.78
N ALA A 1164 -36.85 32.43 -45.25
CA ALA A 1164 -37.00 32.15 -43.83
C ALA A 1164 -35.85 31.28 -43.25
N GLY A 1165 -34.81 30.98 -44.04
CA GLY A 1165 -33.64 30.25 -43.57
C GLY A 1165 -33.83 28.73 -43.49
N GLN A 1166 -34.81 28.15 -44.22
CA GLN A 1166 -35.07 26.70 -44.25
C GLN A 1166 -34.50 26.06 -45.53
N PRO A 1167 -33.85 24.89 -45.46
CA PRO A 1167 -33.29 24.21 -46.62
C PRO A 1167 -34.37 23.73 -47.58
N VAL A 1168 -34.32 24.18 -48.83
CA VAL A 1168 -35.24 23.71 -49.88
C VAL A 1168 -34.78 22.32 -50.36
N ALA A 1169 -35.60 21.29 -50.13
CA ALA A 1169 -35.31 19.93 -50.60
C ALA A 1169 -35.30 19.88 -52.13
N ALA A 1170 -34.12 19.78 -52.74
CA ALA A 1170 -33.96 19.49 -54.16
C ALA A 1170 -33.31 18.11 -54.32
N ARG A 1171 -34.05 17.13 -54.81
CA ARG A 1171 -33.47 15.84 -55.25
C ARG A 1171 -33.96 15.45 -56.64
N ALA A 1172 -33.25 15.98 -57.62
CA ALA A 1172 -32.92 15.29 -58.87
C ALA A 1172 -31.46 15.67 -59.19
N ALA A 1173 -30.63 14.71 -59.60
CA ALA A 1173 -29.24 14.99 -59.96
C ALA A 1173 -29.18 15.97 -61.15
N ASN A 1174 -28.11 16.78 -61.21
CA ASN A 1174 -27.92 17.90 -62.13
C ASN A 1174 -28.07 17.58 -63.65
N SER A 1175 -28.23 16.31 -64.01
CA SER A 1175 -28.37 15.79 -65.37
C SER A 1175 -29.81 15.45 -65.80
N GLN A 1176 -30.84 15.68 -64.98
CA GLN A 1176 -32.19 15.12 -65.22
C GLN A 1176 -33.27 16.16 -65.60
N ILE A 1177 -34.19 15.78 -66.51
CA ILE A 1177 -35.41 16.56 -66.78
C ILE A 1177 -36.43 16.29 -65.67
N ALA A 1178 -36.83 17.35 -64.96
CA ALA A 1178 -37.75 17.27 -63.82
C ALA A 1178 -39.12 17.88 -64.14
N VAL A 1179 -40.21 17.18 -63.82
CA VAL A 1179 -41.58 17.71 -63.89
C VAL A 1179 -42.26 17.52 -62.54
N SER A 1180 -43.05 18.51 -62.09
CA SER A 1180 -43.86 18.40 -60.88
C SER A 1180 -44.86 17.25 -61.02
N TRP A 1181 -45.00 16.42 -59.98
CA TRP A 1181 -45.99 15.33 -59.91
C TRP A 1181 -47.39 15.79 -60.29
N VAL A 1182 -47.81 16.98 -59.84
CA VAL A 1182 -49.13 17.57 -60.15
C VAL A 1182 -49.31 17.79 -61.64
N LEU A 1183 -48.26 18.28 -62.31
CA LEU A 1183 -48.25 18.54 -63.74
C LEU A 1183 -48.22 17.23 -64.54
N PHE A 1184 -47.46 16.23 -64.07
CA PHE A 1184 -47.46 14.88 -64.65
C PHE A 1184 -48.83 14.21 -64.57
N VAL A 1185 -49.50 14.26 -63.40
CA VAL A 1185 -50.85 13.71 -63.18
C VAL A 1185 -51.90 14.45 -64.01
N LEU A 1186 -51.84 15.79 -64.09
CA LEU A 1186 -52.76 16.58 -64.93
C LEU A 1186 -52.58 16.29 -66.42
N VAL A 1187 -51.34 16.22 -66.90
CA VAL A 1187 -51.03 15.94 -68.31
C VAL A 1187 -51.39 14.50 -68.68
N THR A 1188 -51.12 13.53 -67.81
CA THR A 1188 -51.56 12.15 -68.02
C THR A 1188 -53.08 12.04 -67.95
N TRP A 1189 -53.76 12.72 -67.03
CA TRP A 1189 -55.22 12.73 -66.95
C TRP A 1189 -55.88 13.34 -68.19
N LEU A 1190 -55.44 14.54 -68.61
CA LEU A 1190 -55.97 15.21 -69.81
C LEU A 1190 -55.61 14.45 -71.09
N GLY A 1191 -54.39 13.93 -71.18
CA GLY A 1191 -53.93 13.09 -72.29
C GLY A 1191 -54.72 11.78 -72.38
N PHE A 1192 -55.08 11.20 -71.24
CA PHE A 1192 -55.87 9.97 -71.16
C PHE A 1192 -57.35 10.20 -71.44
N GLU A 1193 -57.95 11.30 -70.97
CA GLU A 1193 -59.31 11.71 -71.36
C GLU A 1193 -59.38 11.99 -72.86
N TRP A 1194 -58.36 12.65 -73.42
CA TRP A 1194 -58.24 12.86 -74.87
C TRP A 1194 -58.11 11.53 -75.62
N LEU A 1195 -57.26 10.62 -75.15
CA LEU A 1195 -57.09 9.29 -75.73
C LEU A 1195 -58.39 8.48 -75.66
N CYS A 1196 -59.08 8.47 -74.53
CA CYS A 1196 -60.37 7.80 -74.35
C CYS A 1196 -61.41 8.37 -75.31
N ARG A 1197 -61.50 9.70 -75.48
CA ARG A 1197 -62.40 10.34 -76.45
C ARG A 1197 -62.02 10.04 -77.89
N LYS A 1198 -60.73 9.91 -78.20
CA LYS A 1198 -60.25 9.58 -79.54
C LYS A 1198 -60.50 8.11 -79.88
N LEU A 1199 -60.29 7.21 -78.93
CA LEU A 1199 -60.65 5.79 -79.02
C LEU A 1199 -62.17 5.60 -79.16
N LEU A 1200 -62.98 6.38 -78.42
CA LEU A 1200 -64.45 6.42 -78.57
C LEU A 1200 -64.94 6.99 -79.92
N ARG A 1201 -64.10 7.73 -80.65
CA ARG A 1201 -64.39 8.19 -82.02
C ARG A 1201 -63.90 7.22 -83.09
N LEU A 1202 -62.95 6.36 -82.74
CA LEU A 1202 -62.34 5.35 -83.63
C LEU A 1202 -63.08 4.00 -83.57
N ALA A 1203 -63.58 3.64 -82.39
CA ALA A 1203 -64.49 2.52 -82.15
C ALA A 1203 -65.94 2.93 -82.42
#